data_AF-A0A3D2QDN0-F1
#
_entry.id   AF-A0A3D2QDN0-F1
#
_cell.length_a   1.000
_cell.length_b   1.000
_cell.length_c   1.000
_cell.angle_alpha   90.00
_cell.angle_beta   90.00
_cell.angle_gamma   90.00
#
_symmetry.space_group_name_H-M   'P 1'
#
loop_
_entity.id
_entity.type
_entity.pdbx_description
1 polymer ?
#
loop_
_entity_poly.entity_id
_entity_poly.type
_entity_poly.pdbx_seq_one_letter_code
_entity_poly.pdbx_strand_id
1 'polypeptide(L)'
;MYILYNLLGILVFLFFILPYYGYRLIREKGFGTRFRQSMGLIRRSEFENVIGRHCIWIHGASVGEIVATSPLVKEIKKIMPERKVLVSAFTVGGYNMARQIIPEADAIIYFPLDLPWVAESVVRRVHPGIFMPVETELWPNFLRAIRNRNIPVMMVNGRISEKSVKNYRYLFSIWRDMLRTVSRFCMQSSIDADYIAHLGADPGKIFVTGNTKFDQTYAEVTPEDLANYKKELGLREGDFPVIVAGSTHPSEEEAVLTAFTELRKKYPRARLIIAPRKPARVDEIRRLDAKFGYETGYRSVMKDMQGERPACPVLLIDTIGELGRIYAVGDIVFIGGSLMHHGGHNVLEPAAHAKPILVGPSMENFKDSYSLLSKVGACRMVQDTEGLAAAFREIAGDDVLRQKMGAASIQVIHENRGAAIKTMHYLTELLEEASVPKAFSQVYPINTRNFNDAGGGGLKHGGAIIQYIFHMAHSPERPWYAFLLLGFLRALSWLYGFGARASLWMYQHHFLPTKQLDCCVISIGNITVGGTGKTPTTQRVAQMIQKMGYRVVILNRGYRSHWDKPLGVVSDGKKIYMTSYEAGDEAYLMAKTMPGIPVVIGKSRYVTGSYAVKKLDAEVIIMDDGYQHWQLARNLDIVLVDTLNLFGNGCLLPRGILREPLSHLDRADMFLFTKCDQSSQLTRTTLVENVRCFNKRAPIVESIHHAMNFVEIADWYKGIQVNAIDLKELQGKKVMIFSAIGNPSSFEQNISGSGLEILEAVRYPDHHDYGMLEMQYIGERAEELHADAMITTGKDAVKIPTEFIYFNRDIPLYVLNMDIKVTKGENVFENGISHAVKDSLKKKHRKK
;
A
#
# COMPACT_ATOMS: atom_id res chain seq x y z
N MET A 1 6.62 -11.04 -19.89
CA MET A 1 5.32 -11.44 -19.30
C MET A 1 4.41 -10.26 -19.03
N TYR A 2 4.80 -9.26 -18.24
CA TYR A 2 3.92 -8.10 -17.97
C TYR A 2 3.47 -7.31 -19.22
N ILE A 3 4.38 -7.05 -20.17
CA ILE A 3 4.04 -6.39 -21.44
C ILE A 3 3.05 -7.23 -22.24
N LEU A 4 3.24 -8.55 -22.27
CA LEU A 4 2.34 -9.49 -22.95
C LEU A 4 0.95 -9.50 -22.32
N TYR A 5 0.86 -9.52 -20.98
CA TYR A 5 -0.39 -9.38 -20.25
C TYR A 5 -1.14 -8.10 -20.62
N ASN A 6 -0.43 -6.96 -20.68
CA ASN A 6 -1.05 -5.70 -21.07
C ASN A 6 -1.51 -5.69 -22.53
N LEU A 7 -0.68 -6.18 -23.46
CA LEU A 7 -1.06 -6.24 -24.87
C LEU A 7 -2.31 -7.10 -25.05
N LEU A 8 -2.33 -8.29 -24.43
CA LEU A 8 -3.50 -9.18 -24.45
C LEU A 8 -4.73 -8.52 -23.81
N GLY A 9 -4.57 -7.89 -22.65
CA GLY A 9 -5.65 -7.19 -21.95
C GLY A 9 -6.25 -6.05 -22.78
N ILE A 10 -5.41 -5.31 -23.51
CA ILE A 10 -5.86 -4.25 -24.43
C ILE A 10 -6.62 -4.84 -25.62
N LEU A 11 -6.10 -5.91 -26.24
CA LEU A 11 -6.77 -6.60 -27.34
C LEU A 11 -8.13 -7.14 -26.90
N VAL A 12 -8.19 -7.82 -25.74
CA VAL A 12 -9.43 -8.33 -25.17
C VAL A 12 -10.40 -7.19 -24.88
N PHE A 13 -9.91 -6.08 -24.34
CA PHE A 13 -10.72 -4.90 -24.10
C PHE A 13 -11.34 -4.34 -25.39
N LEU A 14 -10.52 -4.13 -26.43
CA LEU A 14 -10.96 -3.50 -27.69
C LEU A 14 -11.91 -4.40 -28.49
N PHE A 15 -11.61 -5.70 -28.60
CA PHE A 15 -12.35 -6.60 -29.47
C PHE A 15 -13.54 -7.30 -28.81
N PHE A 16 -13.53 -7.47 -27.48
CA PHE A 16 -14.58 -8.21 -26.78
C PHE A 16 -15.32 -7.38 -25.74
N ILE A 17 -14.60 -6.73 -24.82
CA ILE A 17 -15.23 -6.01 -23.70
C ILE A 17 -15.96 -4.76 -24.20
N LEU A 18 -15.31 -3.94 -25.03
CA LEU A 18 -15.86 -2.67 -25.50
C LEU A 18 -17.13 -2.85 -26.34
N PRO A 19 -17.19 -3.77 -27.35
CA PRO A 19 -18.42 -4.04 -28.09
C PRO A 19 -19.54 -4.61 -27.19
N TYR A 20 -19.20 -5.55 -26.30
CA TYR A 20 -20.16 -6.14 -25.37
C TYR A 20 -20.75 -5.11 -24.40
N TYR A 21 -19.90 -4.22 -23.88
CA TYR A 21 -20.32 -3.14 -22.98
C TYR A 21 -21.12 -2.08 -23.73
N GLY A 22 -20.77 -1.75 -24.97
CA GLY A 22 -21.56 -0.86 -25.84
C GLY A 22 -22.98 -1.41 -26.06
N TYR A 23 -23.09 -2.70 -26.37
CA TYR A 23 -24.37 -3.38 -26.50
C TYR A 23 -25.21 -3.33 -25.20
N ARG A 24 -24.60 -3.64 -24.04
CA ARG A 24 -25.30 -3.60 -22.75
C ARG A 24 -25.68 -2.19 -22.32
N LEU A 25 -24.89 -1.18 -22.66
CA LEU A 25 -25.19 0.22 -22.35
C LEU A 25 -26.47 0.69 -23.03
N ILE A 26 -26.80 0.14 -24.20
CA ILE A 26 -28.05 0.39 -24.94
C ILE A 26 -29.21 -0.43 -24.38
N ARG A 27 -28.98 -1.69 -23.98
CA ARG A 27 -30.05 -2.61 -23.53
C ARG A 27 -30.42 -2.55 -22.06
N GLU A 28 -29.51 -2.14 -21.17
CA GLU A 28 -29.69 -2.22 -19.72
C GLU A 28 -29.70 -0.84 -19.05
N LYS A 29 -30.84 -0.46 -18.48
CA LYS A 29 -30.95 0.76 -17.66
C LYS A 29 -30.01 0.66 -16.46
N GLY A 30 -29.15 1.68 -16.27
CA GLY A 30 -28.21 1.77 -15.15
C GLY A 30 -26.81 1.21 -15.41
N PHE A 31 -26.59 0.51 -16.53
CA PHE A 31 -25.26 -0.04 -16.89
C PHE A 31 -24.21 1.07 -17.14
N GLY A 32 -24.64 2.27 -17.53
CA GLY A 32 -23.77 3.43 -17.73
C GLY A 32 -22.92 3.79 -16.50
N THR A 33 -23.47 3.67 -15.29
CA THR A 33 -22.72 3.92 -14.04
C THR A 33 -21.62 2.89 -13.86
N ARG A 34 -21.91 1.61 -14.10
CA ARG A 34 -20.92 0.52 -14.03
C ARG A 34 -19.78 0.76 -15.00
N PHE A 35 -20.08 0.99 -16.28
CA PHE A 35 -19.05 1.20 -17.30
C PHE A 35 -18.17 2.40 -16.97
N ARG A 36 -18.79 3.54 -16.64
CA ARG A 36 -18.09 4.78 -16.29
C ARG A 36 -17.12 4.57 -15.12
N GLN A 37 -17.60 4.01 -14.00
CA GLN A 37 -16.75 3.76 -12.84
C GLN A 37 -15.65 2.72 -13.13
N SER A 38 -15.96 1.64 -13.87
CA SER A 38 -14.98 0.61 -14.26
C SER A 38 -13.86 1.17 -15.15
N MET A 39 -14.15 2.18 -15.96
CA MET A 39 -13.15 2.94 -16.74
C MET A 39 -12.39 3.98 -15.91
N GLY A 40 -12.65 4.04 -14.60
CA GLY A 40 -12.06 4.98 -13.67
C GLY A 40 -12.72 6.36 -13.67
N LEU A 41 -13.81 6.60 -14.39
CA LEU A 41 -14.46 7.93 -14.45
C LEU A 41 -15.44 8.16 -13.28
N ILE A 42 -14.95 8.01 -12.04
CA ILE A 42 -15.75 8.17 -10.81
C ILE A 42 -15.99 9.67 -10.54
N ARG A 43 -17.25 10.08 -10.32
CA ARG A 43 -17.61 11.49 -9.98
C ARG A 43 -17.21 11.76 -8.55
N ARG A 44 -16.74 12.97 -8.23
CA ARG A 44 -16.30 13.34 -6.87
C ARG A 44 -17.36 13.01 -5.81
N SER A 45 -18.63 13.30 -6.06
CA SER A 45 -19.74 13.01 -5.14
C SER A 45 -19.92 11.52 -4.78
N GLU A 46 -19.40 10.58 -5.58
CA GLU A 46 -19.54 9.13 -5.33
C GLU A 46 -18.51 8.60 -4.31
N PHE A 47 -17.47 9.38 -3.98
CA PHE A 47 -16.35 8.95 -3.15
C PHE A 47 -15.68 10.11 -2.39
N GLU A 48 -16.32 11.28 -2.30
CA GLU A 48 -15.82 12.48 -1.62
C GLU A 48 -15.42 12.22 -0.17
N ASN A 49 -16.18 11.35 0.50
CA ASN A 49 -15.92 10.97 1.89
C ASN A 49 -14.59 10.22 2.10
N VAL A 50 -14.00 9.66 1.03
CA VAL A 50 -12.79 8.81 1.10
C VAL A 50 -11.58 9.40 0.36
N ILE A 51 -11.76 10.32 -0.58
CA ILE A 51 -10.66 10.91 -1.38
C ILE A 51 -9.62 11.58 -0.48
N GLY A 52 -8.36 11.16 -0.59
CA GLY A 52 -7.24 11.78 0.14
C GLY A 52 -7.29 11.60 1.66
N ARG A 53 -8.17 10.73 2.18
CA ARG A 53 -8.35 10.48 3.61
C ARG A 53 -7.76 9.15 4.09
N HIS A 54 -6.83 8.57 3.33
CA HIS A 54 -6.17 7.30 3.65
C HIS A 54 -7.15 6.21 4.13
N CYS A 55 -8.21 6.00 3.34
CA CYS A 55 -9.27 5.05 3.67
C CYS A 55 -8.78 3.59 3.67
N ILE A 56 -9.54 2.72 4.33
CA ILE A 56 -9.42 1.27 4.20
C ILE A 56 -10.26 0.86 2.99
N TRP A 57 -9.60 0.39 1.92
CA TRP A 57 -10.28 -0.05 0.70
C TRP A 57 -10.40 -1.57 0.67
N ILE A 58 -11.62 -2.09 0.80
CA ILE A 58 -11.93 -3.52 0.69
C ILE A 58 -12.58 -3.85 -0.66
N HIS A 59 -12.11 -4.90 -1.32
CA HIS A 59 -12.64 -5.34 -2.61
C HIS A 59 -13.14 -6.78 -2.57
N GLY A 60 -14.43 -6.98 -2.86
CA GLY A 60 -15.02 -8.28 -3.18
C GLY A 60 -15.71 -8.24 -4.53
N ALA A 61 -15.30 -9.05 -5.49
CA ALA A 61 -15.76 -9.04 -6.88
C ALA A 61 -17.20 -9.54 -7.06
N SER A 62 -17.58 -10.58 -6.31
CA SER A 62 -18.86 -11.29 -6.43
C SER A 62 -19.79 -11.07 -5.24
N VAL A 63 -21.04 -11.57 -5.32
CA VAL A 63 -21.98 -11.55 -4.20
C VAL A 63 -21.42 -12.31 -2.99
N GLY A 64 -20.81 -13.48 -3.21
CA GLY A 64 -20.25 -14.30 -2.13
C GLY A 64 -19.11 -13.62 -1.38
N GLU A 65 -18.25 -12.89 -2.09
CA GLU A 65 -17.14 -12.14 -1.46
C GLU A 65 -17.63 -10.87 -0.75
N ILE A 66 -18.68 -10.22 -1.24
CA ILE A 66 -19.30 -9.09 -0.54
C ILE A 66 -19.95 -9.55 0.77
N VAL A 67 -20.55 -10.75 0.80
CA VAL A 67 -21.04 -11.35 2.05
C VAL A 67 -19.89 -11.57 3.04
N ALA A 68 -18.73 -12.03 2.57
CA ALA A 68 -17.52 -12.16 3.41
C ALA A 68 -16.93 -10.80 3.88
N THR A 69 -17.20 -9.73 3.14
CA THR A 69 -16.73 -8.37 3.43
C THR A 69 -17.54 -7.70 4.53
N SER A 70 -18.85 -7.95 4.61
CA SER A 70 -19.77 -7.26 5.53
C SER A 70 -19.32 -7.34 7.01
N PRO A 71 -18.96 -8.51 7.56
CA PRO A 71 -18.50 -8.61 8.96
C PRO A 71 -17.21 -7.82 9.22
N LEU A 72 -16.29 -7.78 8.26
CA LEU A 72 -15.05 -7.02 8.39
C LEU A 72 -15.33 -5.52 8.46
N VAL A 73 -16.23 -5.00 7.62
CA VAL A 73 -16.57 -3.57 7.64
C VAL A 73 -17.22 -3.18 8.97
N LYS A 74 -18.11 -4.01 9.51
CA LYS A 74 -18.74 -3.78 10.82
C LYS A 74 -17.71 -3.72 11.95
N GLU A 75 -16.80 -4.67 12.01
CA GLU A 75 -15.75 -4.68 13.04
C GLU A 75 -14.76 -3.52 12.87
N ILE A 76 -14.41 -3.13 11.63
CA ILE A 76 -13.60 -1.93 11.37
C ILE A 76 -14.31 -0.68 11.90
N LYS A 77 -15.60 -0.50 11.60
CA LYS A 77 -16.37 0.65 12.07
C LYS A 77 -16.55 0.69 13.58
N LYS A 78 -16.55 -0.48 14.23
CA LYS A 78 -16.62 -0.61 15.69
C LYS A 78 -15.29 -0.27 16.37
N ILE A 79 -14.17 -0.76 15.85
CA ILE A 79 -12.84 -0.61 16.47
C ILE A 79 -12.18 0.73 16.08
N MET A 80 -12.41 1.21 14.86
CA MET A 80 -11.77 2.40 14.27
C MET A 80 -12.82 3.33 13.62
N PRO A 81 -13.73 3.93 14.41
CA PRO A 81 -14.85 4.71 13.88
C PRO A 81 -14.43 5.93 13.04
N GLU A 82 -13.24 6.48 13.29
CA GLU A 82 -12.66 7.61 12.54
C GLU A 82 -12.16 7.21 11.15
N ARG A 83 -11.86 5.93 10.91
CA ARG A 83 -11.35 5.46 9.62
C ARG A 83 -12.48 5.36 8.61
N LYS A 84 -12.19 5.89 7.42
CA LYS A 84 -13.09 5.83 6.28
C LYS A 84 -12.95 4.49 5.56
N VAL A 85 -14.07 3.88 5.17
CA VAL A 85 -14.11 2.59 4.50
C VAL A 85 -14.68 2.73 3.09
N LEU A 86 -13.91 2.28 2.10
CA LEU A 86 -14.33 2.17 0.71
C LEU A 86 -14.55 0.70 0.36
N VAL A 87 -15.75 0.34 -0.10
CA VAL A 87 -16.03 -1.01 -0.61
C VAL A 87 -16.15 -0.96 -2.13
N SER A 88 -15.57 -1.94 -2.82
CA SER A 88 -15.73 -2.06 -4.27
C SER A 88 -16.13 -3.45 -4.73
N ALA A 89 -17.01 -3.51 -5.74
CA ALA A 89 -17.46 -4.76 -6.36
C ALA A 89 -17.25 -4.78 -7.88
N PHE A 90 -17.09 -5.96 -8.46
CA PHE A 90 -16.94 -6.10 -9.92
C PHE A 90 -18.27 -6.38 -10.63
N THR A 91 -19.08 -7.25 -10.04
CA THR A 91 -20.39 -7.65 -10.57
C THR A 91 -21.51 -6.69 -10.13
N VAL A 92 -22.56 -6.57 -10.94
CA VAL A 92 -23.77 -5.79 -10.58
C VAL A 92 -24.44 -6.37 -9.34
N GLY A 93 -24.49 -7.70 -9.23
CA GLY A 93 -25.01 -8.40 -8.06
C GLY A 93 -24.23 -8.06 -6.79
N GLY A 94 -22.89 -8.12 -6.84
CA GLY A 94 -22.02 -7.74 -5.72
C GLY A 94 -22.20 -6.27 -5.31
N TYR A 95 -22.25 -5.35 -6.28
CA TYR A 95 -22.46 -3.92 -6.02
C TYR A 95 -23.80 -3.65 -5.32
N ASN A 96 -24.89 -4.24 -5.83
CA ASN A 96 -26.21 -4.07 -5.22
C ASN A 96 -26.27 -4.72 -3.83
N MET A 97 -25.64 -5.89 -3.66
CA MET A 97 -25.54 -6.55 -2.36
C MET A 97 -24.79 -5.68 -1.35
N ALA A 98 -23.66 -5.08 -1.75
CA ALA A 98 -22.86 -4.22 -0.88
C ALA A 98 -23.68 -3.04 -0.35
N ARG A 99 -24.48 -2.39 -1.22
CA ARG A 99 -25.39 -1.30 -0.82
C ARG A 99 -26.49 -1.74 0.15
N GLN A 100 -26.87 -3.02 0.12
CA GLN A 100 -27.93 -3.56 0.96
C GLN A 100 -27.41 -4.00 2.34
N ILE A 101 -26.25 -4.68 2.39
CA ILE A 101 -25.76 -5.33 3.61
C ILE A 101 -24.60 -4.59 4.30
N ILE A 102 -24.08 -3.53 3.68
CA ILE A 102 -22.99 -2.70 4.21
C ILE A 102 -23.36 -1.21 4.16
N PRO A 103 -24.48 -0.77 4.78
CA PRO A 103 -24.86 0.65 4.80
C PRO A 103 -23.84 1.55 5.51
N GLU A 104 -23.01 0.99 6.38
CA GLU A 104 -21.97 1.68 7.14
C GLU A 104 -20.70 2.03 6.33
N ALA A 105 -20.56 1.57 5.09
CA ALA A 105 -19.44 1.95 4.23
C ALA A 105 -19.54 3.42 3.80
N ASP A 106 -18.44 4.18 3.89
CA ASP A 106 -18.43 5.61 3.54
C ASP A 106 -18.55 5.86 2.03
N ALA A 107 -18.19 4.86 1.20
CA ALA A 107 -18.38 4.87 -0.24
C ALA A 107 -18.43 3.43 -0.79
N ILE A 108 -19.24 3.22 -1.84
CA ILE A 108 -19.34 1.96 -2.58
C ILE A 108 -19.19 2.23 -4.08
N ILE A 109 -18.23 1.58 -4.73
CA ILE A 109 -17.91 1.79 -6.16
C ILE A 109 -17.81 0.47 -6.92
N TYR A 110 -17.85 0.54 -8.25
CA TYR A 110 -17.37 -0.54 -9.10
C TYR A 110 -15.85 -0.55 -9.14
N PHE A 111 -15.25 -1.75 -9.05
CA PHE A 111 -13.81 -1.92 -9.14
C PHE A 111 -13.31 -1.54 -10.56
N PRO A 112 -12.18 -0.82 -10.69
CA PRO A 112 -11.64 -0.45 -12.00
C PRO A 112 -11.23 -1.68 -12.82
N LEU A 113 -11.31 -1.56 -14.15
CA LEU A 113 -10.67 -2.52 -15.04
C LEU A 113 -9.15 -2.48 -14.83
N ASP A 114 -8.51 -3.66 -14.87
CA ASP A 114 -7.07 -3.82 -14.68
C ASP A 114 -6.23 -3.39 -15.90
N LEU A 115 -6.56 -2.22 -16.45
CA LEU A 115 -5.79 -1.55 -17.48
C LEU A 115 -4.76 -0.62 -16.81
N PRO A 116 -3.52 -0.54 -17.34
CA PRO A 116 -2.43 0.19 -16.69
C PRO A 116 -2.78 1.64 -16.32
N TRP A 117 -3.48 2.36 -17.20
CA TRP A 117 -3.85 3.77 -16.99
C TRP A 117 -5.09 3.94 -16.11
N VAL A 118 -6.03 2.99 -16.15
CA VAL A 118 -7.26 3.03 -15.34
C VAL A 118 -6.91 2.76 -13.88
N ALA A 119 -6.24 1.64 -13.62
CA ALA A 119 -5.83 1.25 -12.28
C ALA A 119 -4.95 2.33 -11.61
N GLU A 120 -3.94 2.82 -12.33
CA GLU A 120 -3.08 3.92 -11.87
C GLU A 120 -3.88 5.19 -11.55
N SER A 121 -4.85 5.56 -12.40
CA SER A 121 -5.68 6.75 -12.21
C SER A 121 -6.60 6.64 -10.99
N VAL A 122 -7.21 5.48 -10.75
CA VAL A 122 -8.10 5.29 -9.60
C VAL A 122 -7.32 5.22 -8.30
N VAL A 123 -6.27 4.39 -8.24
CA VAL A 123 -5.42 4.27 -7.04
C VAL A 123 -4.83 5.63 -6.65
N ARG A 124 -4.41 6.43 -7.63
CA ARG A 124 -3.91 7.79 -7.40
C ARG A 124 -4.94 8.72 -6.76
N ARG A 125 -6.19 8.68 -7.19
CA ARG A 125 -7.26 9.57 -6.70
C ARG A 125 -7.80 9.15 -5.34
N VAL A 126 -7.97 7.84 -5.13
CA VAL A 126 -8.42 7.32 -3.84
C VAL A 126 -7.31 7.44 -2.80
N HIS A 127 -6.07 7.08 -3.19
CA HIS A 127 -4.89 7.03 -2.32
C HIS A 127 -5.19 6.34 -0.97
N PRO A 128 -5.63 5.07 -1.00
CA PRO A 128 -6.05 4.36 0.21
C PRO A 128 -4.86 4.20 1.18
N GLY A 129 -5.16 4.17 2.48
CA GLY A 129 -4.17 3.84 3.51
C GLY A 129 -3.80 2.36 3.52
N ILE A 130 -4.72 1.50 3.07
CA ILE A 130 -4.51 0.06 2.88
C ILE A 130 -5.50 -0.47 1.84
N PHE A 131 -5.09 -1.49 1.08
CA PHE A 131 -5.96 -2.24 0.18
C PHE A 131 -6.16 -3.69 0.65
N MET A 132 -7.41 -4.14 0.72
CA MET A 132 -7.81 -5.44 1.23
C MET A 132 -8.59 -6.22 0.15
N PRO A 133 -7.93 -7.00 -0.71
CA PRO A 133 -8.62 -7.90 -1.63
C PRO A 133 -9.19 -9.09 -0.85
N VAL A 134 -10.45 -9.43 -1.14
CA VAL A 134 -11.16 -10.56 -0.55
C VAL A 134 -10.97 -11.79 -1.43
N GLU A 135 -10.71 -12.95 -0.82
CA GLU A 135 -10.37 -14.18 -1.56
C GLU A 135 -9.18 -13.92 -2.51
N THR A 136 -9.19 -14.42 -3.77
CA THR A 136 -8.06 -14.34 -4.71
C THR A 136 -8.19 -13.24 -5.78
N GLU A 137 -8.66 -12.07 -5.39
CA GLU A 137 -8.81 -10.89 -6.27
C GLU A 137 -7.49 -10.10 -6.44
N LEU A 138 -6.46 -10.76 -6.98
CA LEU A 138 -5.14 -10.18 -7.23
C LEU A 138 -4.98 -9.74 -8.70
N TRP A 139 -4.91 -8.43 -8.90
CA TRP A 139 -4.89 -7.81 -10.23
C TRP A 139 -3.51 -7.17 -10.54
N PRO A 140 -2.78 -7.60 -11.59
CA PRO A 140 -1.41 -7.16 -11.83
C PRO A 140 -1.20 -5.65 -11.97
N ASN A 141 -2.03 -4.95 -12.77
CA ASN A 141 -1.86 -3.49 -12.95
C ASN A 141 -2.26 -2.72 -11.70
N PHE A 142 -3.31 -3.15 -11.02
CA PHE A 142 -3.77 -2.55 -9.78
C PHE A 142 -2.77 -2.71 -8.63
N LEU A 143 -2.29 -3.93 -8.37
CA LEU A 143 -1.28 -4.18 -7.34
C LEU A 143 0.01 -3.44 -7.65
N ARG A 144 0.41 -3.32 -8.92
CA ARG A 144 1.56 -2.49 -9.29
C ARG A 144 1.33 -1.01 -8.97
N ALA A 145 0.13 -0.47 -9.22
CA ALA A 145 -0.21 0.92 -8.91
C ALA A 145 -0.21 1.19 -7.40
N ILE A 146 -0.65 0.21 -6.60
CA ILE A 146 -0.62 0.20 -5.13
C ILE A 146 0.83 0.16 -4.62
N ARG A 147 1.64 -0.78 -5.12
CA ARG A 147 3.06 -0.92 -4.76
C ARG A 147 3.88 0.33 -5.06
N ASN A 148 3.67 0.94 -6.23
CA ASN A 148 4.39 2.16 -6.63
C ASN A 148 4.14 3.36 -5.69
N ARG A 149 3.14 3.26 -4.81
CA ARG A 149 2.77 4.27 -3.81
C ARG A 149 3.02 3.81 -2.39
N ASN A 150 3.69 2.66 -2.20
CA ASN A 150 3.96 2.05 -0.90
C ASN A 150 2.69 1.84 -0.04
N ILE A 151 1.56 1.56 -0.69
CA ILE A 151 0.31 1.28 0.01
C ILE A 151 0.33 -0.20 0.44
N PRO A 152 0.13 -0.51 1.74
CA PRO A 152 0.08 -1.90 2.21
C PRO A 152 -1.10 -2.67 1.63
N VAL A 153 -0.91 -3.97 1.42
CA VAL A 153 -1.95 -4.88 0.93
C VAL A 153 -2.14 -6.03 1.90
N MET A 154 -3.38 -6.29 2.28
CA MET A 154 -3.75 -7.40 3.17
C MET A 154 -4.85 -8.23 2.52
N MET A 155 -4.50 -9.40 2.00
CA MET A 155 -5.48 -10.33 1.47
C MET A 155 -6.30 -10.88 2.64
N VAL A 156 -7.63 -10.79 2.54
CA VAL A 156 -8.56 -11.23 3.59
C VAL A 156 -9.48 -12.33 3.10
N ASN A 157 -9.87 -13.21 4.02
CA ASN A 157 -10.68 -14.38 3.70
C ASN A 157 -10.07 -15.17 2.51
N GLY A 158 -8.73 -15.21 2.45
CA GLY A 158 -7.95 -15.71 1.32
C GLY A 158 -8.20 -17.19 1.06
N ARG A 159 -8.38 -17.54 -0.21
CA ARG A 159 -8.73 -18.90 -0.62
C ARG A 159 -8.16 -19.25 -1.98
N ILE A 160 -7.48 -20.39 -2.09
CA ILE A 160 -6.94 -20.87 -3.36
C ILE A 160 -7.31 -22.33 -3.59
N SER A 161 -7.75 -22.64 -4.81
CA SER A 161 -8.01 -24.03 -5.20
C SER A 161 -6.73 -24.73 -5.69
N GLU A 162 -6.65 -26.05 -5.50
CA GLU A 162 -5.57 -26.88 -6.03
C GLU A 162 -5.42 -26.74 -7.57
N LYS A 163 -6.55 -26.62 -8.29
CA LYS A 163 -6.58 -26.39 -9.74
C LYS A 163 -5.90 -25.06 -10.11
N SER A 164 -6.16 -24.01 -9.33
CA SER A 164 -5.51 -22.71 -9.49
C SER A 164 -4.00 -22.84 -9.30
N VAL A 165 -3.54 -23.58 -8.29
CA VAL A 165 -2.10 -23.82 -8.06
C VAL A 165 -1.43 -24.46 -9.29
N LYS A 166 -2.05 -25.49 -9.87
CA LYS A 166 -1.53 -26.19 -11.05
C LYS A 166 -1.43 -25.28 -12.28
N ASN A 167 -2.46 -24.45 -12.52
CA ASN A 167 -2.50 -23.55 -13.67
C ASN A 167 -1.54 -22.36 -13.52
N TYR A 168 -1.36 -21.84 -12.30
CA TYR A 168 -0.53 -20.66 -12.05
C TYR A 168 0.98 -20.95 -12.06
N ARG A 169 1.40 -22.22 -11.98
CA ARG A 169 2.80 -22.63 -12.16
C ARG A 169 3.42 -22.11 -13.47
N TYR A 170 2.64 -22.00 -14.54
CA TYR A 170 3.14 -21.52 -15.85
C TYR A 170 3.33 -19.99 -15.92
N LEU A 171 2.75 -19.23 -14.96
CA LEU A 171 2.81 -17.77 -14.90
C LEU A 171 3.61 -17.26 -13.70
N PHE A 172 4.56 -18.08 -13.21
CA PHE A 172 5.28 -17.87 -11.95
C PHE A 172 5.89 -16.46 -11.79
N SER A 173 6.37 -15.86 -12.87
CA SER A 173 6.96 -14.51 -12.82
C SER A 173 5.95 -13.41 -12.48
N ILE A 174 4.72 -13.47 -13.00
CA ILE A 174 3.67 -12.48 -12.68
C ILE A 174 3.11 -12.74 -11.29
N TRP A 175 2.84 -14.01 -10.97
CA TRP A 175 2.33 -14.40 -9.65
C TRP A 175 3.29 -14.00 -8.54
N ARG A 176 4.58 -14.32 -8.68
CA ARG A 176 5.59 -13.90 -7.71
C ARG A 176 5.64 -12.38 -7.53
N ASP A 177 5.43 -11.60 -8.59
CA ASP A 177 5.40 -10.13 -8.47
C ASP A 177 4.16 -9.63 -7.71
N MET A 178 2.99 -10.23 -7.97
CA MET A 178 1.76 -9.92 -7.25
C MET A 178 1.85 -10.33 -5.78
N LEU A 179 2.30 -11.55 -5.48
CA LEU A 179 2.41 -12.07 -4.11
C LEU A 179 3.41 -11.26 -3.28
N ARG A 180 4.52 -10.78 -3.88
CA ARG A 180 5.46 -9.87 -3.21
C ARG A 180 4.87 -8.51 -2.83
N THR A 181 3.75 -8.12 -3.46
CA THR A 181 3.06 -6.86 -3.13
C THR A 181 2.17 -7.01 -1.89
N VAL A 182 1.74 -8.23 -1.58
CA VAL A 182 0.88 -8.52 -0.43
C VAL A 182 1.73 -8.55 0.85
N SER A 183 1.39 -7.69 1.79
CA SER A 183 2.07 -7.55 3.09
C SER A 183 1.62 -8.65 4.06
N ARG A 184 0.34 -9.04 4.02
CA ARG A 184 -0.23 -10.10 4.86
C ARG A 184 -1.28 -10.91 4.11
N PHE A 185 -1.26 -12.24 4.28
CA PHE A 185 -2.20 -13.20 3.71
C PHE A 185 -3.03 -13.82 4.83
N CYS A 186 -4.27 -13.35 5.02
CA CYS A 186 -5.20 -13.91 5.99
C CYS A 186 -6.09 -14.96 5.32
N MET A 187 -5.73 -16.23 5.52
CA MET A 187 -6.28 -17.39 4.82
C MET A 187 -7.42 -18.05 5.59
N GLN A 188 -8.34 -18.67 4.86
CA GLN A 188 -9.50 -19.37 5.43
C GLN A 188 -9.11 -20.64 6.19
N SER A 189 -8.13 -21.39 5.70
CA SER A 189 -7.71 -22.67 6.26
C SER A 189 -6.19 -22.87 6.16
N SER A 190 -5.66 -23.86 6.89
CA SER A 190 -4.26 -24.29 6.75
C SER A 190 -3.96 -24.79 5.34
N ILE A 191 -4.91 -25.45 4.68
CA ILE A 191 -4.75 -25.94 3.30
C ILE A 191 -4.58 -24.77 2.34
N ASP A 192 -5.38 -23.71 2.49
CA ASP A 192 -5.23 -22.50 1.67
C ASP A 192 -3.89 -21.79 1.92
N ALA A 193 -3.43 -21.77 3.18
CA ALA A 193 -2.12 -21.26 3.57
C ALA A 193 -0.98 -22.05 2.92
N ASP A 194 -1.08 -23.37 2.89
CA ASP A 194 -0.11 -24.22 2.20
C ASP A 194 -0.12 -23.93 0.70
N TYR A 195 -1.29 -23.83 0.07
CA TYR A 195 -1.38 -23.56 -1.37
C TYR A 195 -0.80 -22.21 -1.78
N ILE A 196 -1.05 -21.14 -1.02
CA ILE A 196 -0.46 -19.83 -1.33
C ILE A 196 1.06 -19.82 -1.10
N ALA A 197 1.55 -20.54 -0.07
CA ALA A 197 2.99 -20.73 0.15
C ALA A 197 3.66 -21.45 -1.02
N HIS A 198 3.04 -22.52 -1.54
CA HIS A 198 3.53 -23.25 -2.71
C HIS A 198 3.54 -22.40 -4.00
N LEU A 199 2.69 -21.37 -4.08
CA LEU A 199 2.69 -20.39 -5.17
C LEU A 199 3.78 -19.33 -5.05
N GLY A 200 4.51 -19.29 -3.92
CA GLY A 200 5.64 -18.41 -3.68
C GLY A 200 5.33 -17.21 -2.79
N ALA A 201 4.22 -17.24 -2.03
CA ALA A 201 4.04 -16.30 -0.92
C ALA A 201 5.03 -16.61 0.21
N ASP A 202 5.50 -15.56 0.87
CA ASP A 202 6.42 -15.68 2.00
C ASP A 202 5.70 -16.30 3.22
N PRO A 203 6.16 -17.45 3.76
CA PRO A 203 5.55 -18.06 4.94
C PRO A 203 5.44 -17.12 6.14
N GLY A 204 6.37 -16.18 6.31
CA GLY A 204 6.33 -15.19 7.40
C GLY A 204 5.19 -14.18 7.28
N LYS A 205 4.48 -14.14 6.15
CA LYS A 205 3.38 -13.23 5.86
C LYS A 205 2.03 -13.95 5.81
N ILE A 206 1.98 -15.26 6.05
CA ILE A 206 0.77 -16.09 5.94
C ILE A 206 0.20 -16.39 7.32
N PHE A 207 -1.08 -16.06 7.50
CA PHE A 207 -1.82 -16.22 8.75
C PHE A 207 -3.14 -16.92 8.47
N VAL A 208 -3.52 -17.88 9.30
CA VAL A 208 -4.84 -18.54 9.19
C VAL A 208 -5.81 -17.82 10.12
N THR A 209 -6.74 -17.06 9.55
CA THR A 209 -7.74 -16.31 10.33
C THR A 209 -9.10 -17.00 10.37
N GLY A 210 -9.42 -17.84 9.38
CA GLY A 210 -10.72 -18.50 9.25
C GLY A 210 -11.59 -17.84 8.17
N ASN A 211 -12.82 -18.34 8.03
CA ASN A 211 -13.74 -17.86 6.99
C ASN A 211 -14.74 -16.83 7.55
N THR A 212 -14.66 -15.60 7.06
CA THR A 212 -15.46 -14.49 7.58
C THR A 212 -16.95 -14.60 7.24
N LYS A 213 -17.36 -15.50 6.32
CA LYS A 213 -18.78 -15.73 6.00
C LYS A 213 -19.57 -16.29 7.19
N PHE A 214 -18.90 -16.95 8.14
CA PHE A 214 -19.51 -17.49 9.36
C PHE A 214 -19.65 -16.44 10.48
N ASP A 215 -18.97 -15.30 10.35
CA ASP A 215 -19.06 -14.16 11.26
C ASP A 215 -20.18 -13.20 10.92
N GLN A 216 -21.00 -13.54 9.93
CA GLN A 216 -22.20 -12.78 9.66
C GLN A 216 -23.05 -12.76 10.94
N THR A 217 -23.49 -11.57 11.33
CA THR A 217 -24.45 -11.40 12.43
C THR A 217 -25.78 -12.01 11.96
N TYR A 218 -25.95 -13.32 12.17
CA TYR A 218 -27.25 -13.96 12.06
C TYR A 218 -28.13 -13.37 13.16
N ALA A 219 -29.41 -13.16 12.85
CA ALA A 219 -30.31 -12.55 13.82
C ALA A 219 -30.46 -13.52 15.00
N GLU A 220 -29.92 -13.17 16.16
CA GLU A 220 -30.16 -13.95 17.38
C GLU A 220 -31.64 -13.86 17.72
N VAL A 221 -32.23 -15.01 18.06
CA VAL A 221 -33.64 -15.12 18.44
C VAL A 221 -33.64 -15.70 19.85
N THR A 222 -34.02 -14.88 20.82
CA THR A 222 -34.18 -15.33 22.21
C THR A 222 -35.38 -16.28 22.32
N PRO A 223 -35.48 -17.09 23.39
CA PRO A 223 -36.67 -17.91 23.62
C PRO A 223 -37.98 -17.10 23.66
N GLU A 224 -37.92 -15.85 24.14
CA GLU A 224 -39.03 -14.90 24.14
C GLU A 224 -39.38 -14.45 22.72
N ASP A 225 -38.39 -14.07 21.91
CA ASP A 225 -38.58 -13.73 20.49
C ASP A 225 -39.19 -14.91 19.72
N LEU A 226 -38.73 -16.13 19.98
CA LEU A 226 -39.26 -17.33 19.34
C LEU A 226 -40.74 -17.55 19.68
N ALA A 227 -41.11 -17.39 20.95
CA ALA A 227 -42.50 -17.47 21.40
C ALA A 227 -43.37 -16.38 20.76
N ASN A 228 -42.85 -15.15 20.68
CA ASN A 228 -43.50 -14.03 20.00
C ASN A 228 -43.69 -14.32 18.51
N TYR A 229 -42.66 -14.77 17.80
CA TYR A 229 -42.76 -15.14 16.40
C TYR A 229 -43.78 -16.26 16.18
N LYS A 230 -43.81 -17.31 17.00
CA LYS A 230 -44.84 -18.35 16.91
C LYS A 230 -46.25 -17.77 17.05
N LYS A 231 -46.46 -16.88 18.02
CA LYS A 231 -47.75 -16.22 18.26
C LYS A 231 -48.15 -15.27 17.12
N GLU A 232 -47.21 -14.52 16.56
CA GLU A 232 -47.48 -13.61 15.45
C GLU A 232 -47.71 -14.34 14.11
N LEU A 233 -47.13 -15.52 13.94
CA LEU A 233 -47.32 -16.38 12.77
C LEU A 233 -48.55 -17.30 12.90
N GLY A 234 -49.35 -17.17 13.97
CA GLY A 234 -50.56 -17.98 14.19
C GLY A 234 -50.29 -19.45 14.51
N LEU A 235 -49.09 -19.79 14.98
CA LEU A 235 -48.72 -21.16 15.36
C LEU A 235 -49.18 -21.46 16.79
N ARG A 236 -49.88 -22.58 16.97
CA ARG A 236 -50.45 -23.02 18.26
C ARG A 236 -49.61 -24.11 18.91
N GLU A 237 -49.77 -24.30 20.22
CA GLU A 237 -49.22 -25.47 20.90
C GLU A 237 -49.75 -26.77 20.29
N GLY A 238 -48.84 -27.68 19.96
CA GLY A 238 -49.13 -28.94 19.27
C GLY A 238 -49.17 -28.87 17.73
N ASP A 239 -48.90 -27.70 17.13
CA ASP A 239 -48.65 -27.62 15.69
C ASP A 239 -47.26 -28.19 15.38
N PHE A 240 -47.24 -29.34 14.69
CA PHE A 240 -46.01 -30.06 14.36
C PHE A 240 -46.23 -30.97 13.13
N PRO A 241 -45.23 -31.11 12.24
CA PRO A 241 -44.03 -30.27 12.13
C PRO A 241 -44.34 -28.91 11.49
N VAL A 242 -43.54 -27.90 11.82
CA VAL A 242 -43.50 -26.60 11.14
C VAL A 242 -42.40 -26.61 10.07
N ILE A 243 -42.79 -26.51 8.80
CA ILE A 243 -41.88 -26.47 7.66
C ILE A 243 -41.67 -25.02 7.24
N VAL A 244 -40.43 -24.59 7.09
CA VAL A 244 -40.10 -23.26 6.54
C VAL A 244 -39.41 -23.43 5.19
N ALA A 245 -40.08 -23.04 4.11
CA ALA A 245 -39.53 -22.99 2.77
C ALA A 245 -39.06 -21.56 2.46
N GLY A 246 -37.75 -21.33 2.56
CA GLY A 246 -37.14 -20.01 2.47
C GLY A 246 -36.56 -19.70 1.09
N SER A 247 -36.77 -18.47 0.62
CA SER A 247 -36.27 -17.96 -0.67
C SER A 247 -36.70 -18.81 -1.89
N THR A 248 -37.95 -19.27 -1.92
CA THR A 248 -38.49 -20.10 -3.02
C THR A 248 -38.61 -19.32 -4.33
N HIS A 249 -38.57 -20.07 -5.44
CA HIS A 249 -38.74 -19.58 -6.80
C HIS A 249 -39.83 -20.36 -7.55
N PRO A 250 -40.32 -19.86 -8.71
CA PRO A 250 -41.35 -20.54 -9.49
C PRO A 250 -41.01 -22.01 -9.72
N SER A 251 -42.03 -22.87 -9.65
CA SER A 251 -41.98 -24.35 -9.65
C SER A 251 -41.60 -25.03 -8.33
N GLU A 252 -40.79 -24.39 -7.47
CA GLU A 252 -40.42 -24.99 -6.18
C GLU A 252 -41.58 -24.94 -5.18
N GLU A 253 -42.42 -23.90 -5.25
CA GLU A 253 -43.60 -23.80 -4.38
C GLU A 253 -44.57 -24.97 -4.59
N GLU A 254 -44.75 -25.43 -5.83
CA GLU A 254 -45.58 -26.60 -6.16
C GLU A 254 -44.99 -27.90 -5.62
N ALA A 255 -43.67 -28.08 -5.73
CA ALA A 255 -42.98 -29.23 -5.15
C ALA A 255 -43.10 -29.26 -3.63
N VAL A 256 -42.91 -28.11 -2.96
CA VAL A 256 -43.04 -27.99 -1.51
C VAL A 256 -44.48 -28.26 -1.06
N LEU A 257 -45.50 -27.73 -1.76
CA LEU A 257 -46.91 -27.96 -1.45
C LEU A 257 -47.31 -29.43 -1.65
N THR A 258 -46.80 -30.08 -2.68
CA THR A 258 -47.01 -31.51 -2.93
C THR A 258 -46.43 -32.35 -1.79
N ALA A 259 -45.17 -32.10 -1.42
CA ALA A 259 -44.50 -32.77 -0.31
C ALA A 259 -45.19 -32.52 1.03
N PHE A 260 -45.66 -31.29 1.26
CA PHE A 260 -46.42 -30.92 2.46
C PHE A 260 -47.77 -31.62 2.54
N THR A 261 -48.46 -31.80 1.41
CA THR A 261 -49.74 -32.51 1.35
C THR A 261 -49.60 -33.98 1.73
N GLU A 262 -48.55 -34.64 1.25
CA GLU A 262 -48.23 -36.01 1.69
C GLU A 262 -47.88 -36.09 3.18
N LEU A 263 -47.15 -35.09 3.70
CA LEU A 263 -46.81 -35.01 5.12
C LEU A 263 -48.06 -34.83 6.00
N ARG A 264 -49.02 -34.00 5.58
CA ARG A 264 -50.26 -33.73 6.33
C ARG A 264 -51.17 -34.94 6.48
N LYS A 265 -51.09 -35.95 5.59
CA LYS A 265 -51.81 -37.22 5.76
C LYS A 265 -51.44 -37.92 7.06
N LYS A 266 -50.18 -37.80 7.50
CA LYS A 266 -49.68 -38.36 8.77
C LYS A 266 -49.70 -37.33 9.91
N TYR A 267 -49.49 -36.05 9.61
CA TYR A 267 -49.47 -34.97 10.59
C TYR A 267 -50.51 -33.88 10.25
N PRO A 268 -51.80 -34.07 10.62
CA PRO A 268 -52.88 -33.14 10.24
C PRO A 268 -52.67 -31.69 10.72
N ARG A 269 -51.92 -31.51 11.81
CA ARG A 269 -51.56 -30.23 12.42
C ARG A 269 -50.26 -29.61 11.90
N ALA A 270 -49.62 -30.20 10.88
CA ALA A 270 -48.43 -29.62 10.26
C ALA A 270 -48.73 -28.21 9.70
N ARG A 271 -47.70 -27.37 9.66
CA ARG A 271 -47.75 -25.99 9.17
C ARG A 271 -46.67 -25.76 8.13
N LEU A 272 -46.98 -25.00 7.09
CA LEU A 272 -46.03 -24.62 6.05
C LEU A 272 -45.91 -23.10 5.98
N ILE A 273 -44.69 -22.60 6.14
CA ILE A 273 -44.35 -21.20 5.95
C ILE A 273 -43.55 -21.09 4.64
N ILE A 274 -44.05 -20.34 3.66
CA ILE A 274 -43.37 -20.08 2.39
C ILE A 274 -42.92 -18.62 2.35
N ALA A 275 -41.62 -18.41 2.20
CA ALA A 275 -41.02 -17.10 2.00
C ALA A 275 -40.47 -17.01 0.57
N PRO A 276 -41.23 -16.48 -0.39
CA PRO A 276 -40.76 -16.38 -1.77
C PRO A 276 -39.60 -15.39 -1.88
N ARG A 277 -38.67 -15.68 -2.79
CA ARG A 277 -37.53 -14.78 -3.07
C ARG A 277 -37.99 -13.38 -3.51
N LYS A 278 -39.15 -13.29 -4.15
CA LYS A 278 -39.81 -12.05 -4.54
C LYS A 278 -41.19 -11.98 -3.88
N PRO A 279 -41.37 -11.16 -2.82
CA PRO A 279 -42.66 -11.03 -2.14
C PRO A 279 -43.83 -10.63 -3.04
N ALA A 280 -43.56 -9.91 -4.14
CA ALA A 280 -44.59 -9.56 -5.12
C ALA A 280 -45.30 -10.76 -5.78
N ARG A 281 -44.82 -12.00 -5.60
CA ARG A 281 -45.43 -13.23 -6.14
C ARG A 281 -46.48 -13.86 -5.22
N VAL A 282 -46.78 -13.27 -4.07
CA VAL A 282 -47.69 -13.89 -3.09
C VAL A 282 -49.09 -14.19 -3.64
N ASP A 283 -49.62 -13.39 -4.57
CA ASP A 283 -50.92 -13.68 -5.22
C ASP A 283 -50.88 -14.84 -6.22
N GLU A 284 -49.72 -15.08 -6.84
CA GLU A 284 -49.47 -16.25 -7.67
C GLU A 284 -49.48 -17.50 -6.80
N ILE A 285 -48.75 -17.45 -5.67
CA ILE A 285 -48.62 -18.57 -4.74
C ILE A 285 -49.93 -18.86 -4.02
N ARG A 286 -50.71 -17.85 -3.61
CA ARG A 286 -52.05 -18.08 -3.04
C ARG A 286 -52.97 -18.86 -3.99
N ARG A 287 -52.94 -18.53 -5.29
CA ARG A 287 -53.73 -19.28 -6.29
C ARG A 287 -53.26 -20.72 -6.42
N LEU A 288 -51.97 -20.98 -6.21
CA LEU A 288 -51.42 -22.32 -6.15
C LEU A 288 -51.90 -23.04 -4.87
N ASP A 289 -51.77 -22.43 -3.70
CA ASP A 289 -52.24 -22.98 -2.42
C ASP A 289 -53.73 -23.38 -2.47
N ALA A 290 -54.56 -22.54 -3.09
CA ALA A 290 -55.98 -22.81 -3.28
C ALA A 290 -56.26 -24.06 -4.14
N LYS A 291 -55.40 -24.36 -5.13
CA LYS A 291 -55.50 -25.61 -5.92
C LYS A 291 -55.21 -26.86 -5.08
N PHE A 292 -54.37 -26.72 -4.05
CA PHE A 292 -54.09 -27.77 -3.07
C PHE A 292 -55.10 -27.80 -1.91
N GLY A 293 -56.12 -26.92 -1.95
CA GLY A 293 -57.18 -26.87 -0.94
C GLY A 293 -56.76 -26.25 0.40
N TYR A 294 -55.70 -25.43 0.41
CA TYR A 294 -55.23 -24.77 1.63
C TYR A 294 -55.73 -23.33 1.74
N GLU A 295 -56.12 -22.96 2.97
CA GLU A 295 -56.29 -21.58 3.37
C GLU A 295 -54.93 -20.96 3.69
N THR A 296 -54.69 -19.77 3.15
CA THR A 296 -53.39 -19.10 3.18
C THR A 296 -53.43 -17.83 4.01
N GLY A 297 -52.56 -17.76 5.02
CA GLY A 297 -52.31 -16.55 5.79
C GLY A 297 -51.25 -15.64 5.14
N TYR A 298 -51.26 -14.36 5.49
CA TYR A 298 -50.27 -13.37 5.05
C TYR A 298 -49.58 -12.75 6.26
N ARG A 299 -48.24 -12.70 6.23
CA ARG A 299 -47.44 -12.12 7.32
C ARG A 299 -47.78 -10.65 7.57
N SER A 300 -47.92 -9.85 6.52
CA SER A 300 -48.28 -8.42 6.63
C SER A 300 -49.59 -8.22 7.39
N VAL A 301 -50.61 -9.02 7.08
CA VAL A 301 -51.94 -8.95 7.71
C VAL A 301 -51.88 -9.46 9.15
N MET A 302 -51.25 -10.61 9.39
CA MET A 302 -51.18 -11.21 10.74
C MET A 302 -50.40 -10.35 11.73
N LYS A 303 -49.41 -9.59 11.25
CA LYS A 303 -48.59 -8.70 12.08
C LYS A 303 -49.40 -7.57 12.71
N ASP A 304 -50.37 -7.02 11.97
CA ASP A 304 -51.20 -5.89 12.43
C ASP A 304 -52.49 -6.33 13.14
N MET A 305 -52.80 -7.63 13.16
CA MET A 305 -53.96 -8.17 13.86
C MET A 305 -53.80 -8.11 15.39
N GLN A 306 -54.79 -7.50 16.05
CA GLN A 306 -54.99 -7.54 17.50
C GLN A 306 -55.80 -8.79 17.88
N GLY A 307 -55.36 -9.53 18.90
CA GLY A 307 -56.02 -10.76 19.36
C GLY A 307 -55.38 -12.06 18.85
N GLU A 308 -56.16 -13.15 18.80
CA GLU A 308 -55.69 -14.46 18.33
C GLU A 308 -55.62 -14.50 16.79
N ARG A 309 -54.52 -15.04 16.24
CA ARG A 309 -54.27 -15.06 14.80
C ARG A 309 -54.87 -16.33 14.20
N PRO A 310 -55.41 -16.30 12.98
CA PRO A 310 -55.97 -17.49 12.35
C PRO A 310 -54.87 -18.55 12.13
N ALA A 311 -55.18 -19.80 12.48
CA ALA A 311 -54.27 -20.92 12.33
C ALA A 311 -54.33 -21.48 10.90
N CYS A 312 -53.70 -20.77 9.97
CA CYS A 312 -53.66 -21.17 8.56
C CYS A 312 -52.70 -22.35 8.34
N PRO A 313 -53.07 -23.38 7.55
CA PRO A 313 -52.16 -24.45 7.18
C PRO A 313 -50.91 -23.97 6.41
N VAL A 314 -51.08 -22.93 5.58
CA VAL A 314 -50.02 -22.30 4.80
C VAL A 314 -49.95 -20.82 5.18
N LEU A 315 -48.73 -20.31 5.37
CA LEU A 315 -48.46 -18.90 5.67
C LEU A 315 -47.43 -18.34 4.70
N LEU A 316 -47.79 -17.25 4.01
CA LEU A 316 -46.90 -16.53 3.10
C LEU A 316 -46.19 -15.38 3.82
N ILE A 317 -44.86 -15.37 3.70
CA ILE A 317 -44.03 -14.25 4.16
C ILE A 317 -43.91 -13.24 3.03
N ASP A 318 -44.81 -12.26 3.03
CA ASP A 318 -44.89 -11.15 2.08
C ASP A 318 -44.13 -9.89 2.55
N THR A 319 -43.37 -10.02 3.65
CA THR A 319 -42.51 -8.97 4.21
C THR A 319 -41.03 -9.21 3.88
N ILE A 320 -40.23 -8.14 3.84
CA ILE A 320 -38.79 -8.21 3.52
C ILE A 320 -37.96 -8.08 4.80
N GLY A 321 -36.88 -8.87 4.89
CA GLY A 321 -35.86 -8.72 5.95
C GLY A 321 -36.15 -9.49 7.25
N GLU A 322 -37.22 -10.27 7.32
CA GLU A 322 -37.60 -11.05 8.51
C GLU A 322 -37.23 -12.55 8.39
N LEU A 323 -36.97 -13.05 7.19
CA LEU A 323 -36.76 -14.49 6.90
C LEU A 323 -35.69 -15.15 7.79
N GLY A 324 -34.55 -14.47 8.00
CA GLY A 324 -33.48 -14.99 8.85
C GLY A 324 -33.98 -15.43 10.23
N ARG A 325 -34.82 -14.60 10.87
CA ARG A 325 -35.43 -14.90 12.19
C ARG A 325 -36.53 -15.95 12.10
N ILE A 326 -37.29 -15.97 11.01
CA ILE A 326 -38.39 -16.92 10.80
C ILE A 326 -37.87 -18.37 10.70
N TYR A 327 -36.64 -18.60 10.22
CA TYR A 327 -36.05 -19.94 10.26
C TYR A 327 -36.00 -20.53 11.68
N ALA A 328 -35.89 -19.71 12.73
CA ALA A 328 -35.90 -20.18 14.12
C ALA A 328 -37.19 -20.93 14.51
N VAL A 329 -38.29 -20.67 13.81
CA VAL A 329 -39.60 -21.26 14.07
C VAL A 329 -39.75 -22.66 13.45
N GLY A 330 -39.02 -22.95 12.37
CA GLY A 330 -39.14 -24.22 11.64
C GLY A 330 -38.58 -25.40 12.42
N ASP A 331 -39.23 -26.56 12.29
CA ASP A 331 -38.70 -27.87 12.67
C ASP A 331 -37.85 -28.47 11.54
N ILE A 332 -38.20 -28.13 10.28
CA ILE A 332 -37.47 -28.51 9.07
C ILE A 332 -37.42 -27.31 8.15
N VAL A 333 -36.26 -27.00 7.58
CA VAL A 333 -36.08 -25.88 6.66
C VAL A 333 -35.75 -26.40 5.27
N PHE A 334 -36.49 -25.96 4.25
CA PHE A 334 -36.12 -26.12 2.85
C PHE A 334 -35.61 -24.78 2.30
N ILE A 335 -34.45 -24.79 1.66
CA ILE A 335 -33.87 -23.60 1.04
C ILE A 335 -34.09 -23.66 -0.47
N GLY A 336 -34.88 -22.72 -1.00
CA GLY A 336 -35.22 -22.62 -2.41
C GLY A 336 -34.06 -22.17 -3.30
N GLY A 337 -34.36 -21.94 -4.57
CA GLY A 337 -33.41 -21.73 -5.65
C GLY A 337 -32.52 -22.94 -5.92
N SER A 338 -32.88 -24.10 -5.38
CA SER A 338 -32.03 -25.27 -5.27
C SER A 338 -32.61 -26.50 -5.97
N LEU A 339 -33.93 -26.64 -6.10
CA LEU A 339 -34.59 -27.68 -6.91
C LEU A 339 -34.63 -27.32 -8.40
N MET A 340 -34.47 -26.03 -8.71
CA MET A 340 -34.29 -25.53 -10.06
C MET A 340 -32.86 -24.99 -10.24
N HIS A 341 -32.42 -24.83 -11.49
CA HIS A 341 -31.08 -24.31 -11.82
C HIS A 341 -30.91 -22.81 -11.52
N HIS A 342 -30.90 -22.44 -10.24
CA HIS A 342 -30.72 -21.07 -9.75
C HIS A 342 -29.51 -20.92 -8.81
N GLY A 343 -28.84 -22.02 -8.46
CA GLY A 343 -27.59 -22.02 -7.69
C GLY A 343 -27.74 -21.99 -6.17
N GLY A 344 -28.96 -22.10 -5.65
CA GLY A 344 -29.27 -22.15 -4.21
C GLY A 344 -29.25 -20.79 -3.51
N HIS A 345 -29.62 -20.80 -2.23
CA HIS A 345 -29.56 -19.63 -1.33
C HIS A 345 -28.80 -19.95 -0.03
N ASN A 346 -28.78 -18.98 0.89
CA ASN A 346 -27.97 -19.01 2.10
C ASN A 346 -28.41 -20.08 3.11
N VAL A 347 -27.64 -21.18 3.20
CA VAL A 347 -27.85 -22.27 4.16
C VAL A 347 -27.31 -21.97 5.57
N LEU A 348 -26.53 -20.91 5.76
CA LEU A 348 -25.94 -20.59 7.07
C LEU A 348 -26.95 -19.94 8.02
N GLU A 349 -27.95 -19.23 7.50
CA GLU A 349 -29.04 -18.64 8.30
C GLU A 349 -29.83 -19.69 9.09
N PRO A 350 -30.39 -20.76 8.48
CA PRO A 350 -31.06 -21.81 9.25
C PRO A 350 -30.07 -22.62 10.10
N ALA A 351 -28.80 -22.75 9.69
CA ALA A 351 -27.79 -23.45 10.50
C ALA A 351 -27.52 -22.72 11.83
N ALA A 352 -27.49 -21.38 11.80
CA ALA A 352 -27.35 -20.54 12.99
C ALA A 352 -28.55 -20.65 13.96
N HIS A 353 -29.67 -21.20 13.51
CA HIS A 353 -30.85 -21.49 14.32
C HIS A 353 -30.98 -22.98 14.71
N ALA A 354 -29.91 -23.76 14.56
CA ALA A 354 -29.87 -25.20 14.85
C ALA A 354 -30.94 -25.99 14.11
N LYS A 355 -31.20 -25.67 12.83
CA LYS A 355 -32.25 -26.32 12.04
C LYS A 355 -31.72 -27.43 11.13
N PRO A 356 -32.47 -28.51 10.92
CA PRO A 356 -32.25 -29.45 9.81
C PRO A 356 -32.54 -28.75 8.48
N ILE A 357 -31.63 -28.89 7.51
CA ILE A 357 -31.69 -28.15 6.25
C ILE A 357 -31.83 -29.13 5.08
N LEU A 358 -32.80 -28.86 4.20
CA LEU A 358 -32.98 -29.53 2.93
C LEU A 358 -32.72 -28.58 1.77
N VAL A 359 -32.03 -29.08 0.75
CA VAL A 359 -31.70 -28.36 -0.49
C VAL A 359 -31.89 -29.27 -1.70
N GLY A 360 -32.18 -28.71 -2.86
CA GLY A 360 -32.13 -29.40 -4.14
C GLY A 360 -30.71 -29.55 -4.71
N PRO A 361 -30.57 -30.13 -5.91
CA PRO A 361 -29.26 -30.40 -6.53
C PRO A 361 -28.46 -29.15 -6.95
N SER A 362 -29.12 -28.01 -7.13
CA SER A 362 -28.48 -26.76 -7.58
C SER A 362 -28.00 -25.92 -6.39
N MET A 363 -26.76 -26.15 -5.95
CA MET A 363 -26.12 -25.39 -4.85
C MET A 363 -24.82 -24.70 -5.28
N GLU A 364 -24.68 -24.36 -6.56
CA GLU A 364 -23.44 -23.83 -7.14
C GLU A 364 -22.96 -22.53 -6.48
N ASN A 365 -23.87 -21.64 -6.08
CA ASN A 365 -23.52 -20.37 -5.44
C ASN A 365 -23.10 -20.54 -3.96
N PHE A 366 -23.47 -21.65 -3.33
CA PHE A 366 -23.27 -21.92 -1.89
C PHE A 366 -22.59 -23.27 -1.64
N LYS A 367 -21.80 -23.74 -2.61
CA LYS A 367 -21.19 -25.07 -2.62
C LYS A 367 -20.39 -25.40 -1.36
N ASP A 368 -19.64 -24.42 -0.83
CA ASP A 368 -18.77 -24.66 0.34
C ASP A 368 -19.57 -24.77 1.63
N SER A 369 -20.52 -23.85 1.84
CA SER A 369 -21.43 -23.90 2.98
C SER A 369 -22.26 -25.18 2.97
N TYR A 370 -22.74 -25.59 1.79
CA TYR A 370 -23.41 -26.88 1.61
C TYR A 370 -22.48 -28.06 1.92
N SER A 371 -21.28 -28.11 1.34
CA SER A 371 -20.32 -29.20 1.54
C SER A 371 -19.95 -29.38 3.01
N LEU A 372 -19.76 -28.28 3.74
CA LEU A 372 -19.42 -28.30 5.16
C LEU A 372 -20.59 -28.87 5.99
N LEU A 373 -21.80 -28.34 5.80
CA LEU A 373 -23.00 -28.79 6.53
C LEU A 373 -23.41 -30.22 6.14
N SER A 374 -23.24 -30.61 4.89
CA SER A 374 -23.57 -31.94 4.41
C SER A 374 -22.62 -33.01 4.97
N LYS A 375 -21.32 -32.72 5.08
CA LYS A 375 -20.33 -33.63 5.69
C LYS A 375 -20.64 -34.01 7.13
N VAL A 376 -21.19 -33.08 7.91
CA VAL A 376 -21.59 -33.33 9.30
C VAL A 376 -23.03 -33.84 9.43
N GLY A 377 -23.72 -34.04 8.31
CA GLY A 377 -25.11 -34.53 8.27
C GLY A 377 -26.16 -33.47 8.61
N ALA A 378 -25.80 -32.19 8.72
CA ALA A 378 -26.71 -31.09 9.03
C ALA A 378 -27.60 -30.67 7.84
N CYS A 379 -27.09 -30.83 6.62
CA CYS A 379 -27.79 -30.47 5.38
C CYS A 379 -27.90 -31.68 4.43
N ARG A 380 -29.11 -31.99 3.97
CA ARG A 380 -29.41 -33.11 3.08
C ARG A 380 -29.91 -32.61 1.72
N MET A 381 -29.35 -33.18 0.65
CA MET A 381 -29.77 -32.90 -0.72
C MET A 381 -30.90 -33.85 -1.14
N VAL A 382 -31.95 -33.29 -1.74
CA VAL A 382 -33.08 -34.01 -2.34
C VAL A 382 -33.08 -33.78 -3.85
N GLN A 383 -33.37 -34.80 -4.64
CA GLN A 383 -33.26 -34.70 -6.11
C GLN A 383 -34.54 -34.13 -6.76
N ASP A 384 -35.69 -34.40 -6.16
CA ASP A 384 -37.00 -34.10 -6.72
C ASP A 384 -38.07 -33.96 -5.62
N THR A 385 -39.32 -33.75 -6.03
CA THR A 385 -40.48 -33.62 -5.15
C THR A 385 -40.72 -34.88 -4.31
N GLU A 386 -40.48 -36.08 -4.86
CA GLU A 386 -40.67 -37.33 -4.12
C GLU A 386 -39.61 -37.49 -3.02
N GLY A 387 -38.35 -37.19 -3.33
CA GLY A 387 -37.26 -37.12 -2.38
C GLY A 387 -37.49 -36.07 -1.29
N LEU A 388 -38.06 -34.92 -1.64
CA LEU A 388 -38.45 -33.89 -0.66
C LEU A 388 -39.54 -34.41 0.30
N ALA A 389 -40.58 -35.06 -0.24
CA ALA A 389 -41.65 -35.65 0.56
C ALA A 389 -41.16 -36.79 1.48
N ALA A 390 -40.23 -37.62 0.99
CA ALA A 390 -39.57 -38.66 1.79
C ALA A 390 -38.74 -38.04 2.93
N ALA A 391 -37.93 -37.04 2.64
CA ALA A 391 -37.10 -36.35 3.63
C ALA A 391 -37.94 -35.65 4.72
N PHE A 392 -39.04 -34.98 4.33
CA PHE A 392 -39.97 -34.41 5.31
C PHE A 392 -40.56 -35.47 6.25
N ARG A 393 -41.00 -36.62 5.71
CA ARG A 393 -41.57 -37.71 6.53
C ARG A 393 -40.56 -38.35 7.47
N GLU A 394 -39.33 -38.55 7.00
CA GLU A 394 -38.23 -39.14 7.77
C GLU A 394 -37.83 -38.22 8.93
N ILE A 395 -37.50 -36.96 8.65
CA ILE A 395 -37.03 -35.99 9.66
C ILE A 395 -38.14 -35.62 10.65
N ALA A 396 -39.40 -35.55 10.19
CA ALA A 396 -40.54 -35.32 11.09
C ALA A 396 -40.86 -36.54 11.96
N GLY A 397 -40.54 -37.76 11.50
CA GLY A 397 -40.81 -39.00 12.23
C GLY A 397 -39.69 -39.46 13.17
N ASP A 398 -38.51 -38.86 13.06
CA ASP A 398 -37.33 -39.21 13.86
C ASP A 398 -36.80 -37.98 14.61
N ASP A 399 -37.15 -37.88 15.89
CA ASP A 399 -36.73 -36.80 16.78
C ASP A 399 -35.22 -36.80 17.02
N VAL A 400 -34.59 -37.98 17.06
CA VAL A 400 -33.14 -38.12 17.28
C VAL A 400 -32.39 -37.60 16.05
N LEU A 401 -32.84 -37.97 14.84
CA LEU A 401 -32.30 -37.43 13.60
C LEU A 401 -32.44 -35.92 13.54
N ARG A 402 -33.63 -35.38 13.85
CA ARG A 402 -33.90 -33.94 13.82
C ARG A 402 -32.99 -33.16 14.78
N GLN A 403 -32.84 -33.63 16.02
CA GLN A 403 -31.93 -33.03 17.00
C GLN A 403 -30.46 -33.15 16.58
N LYS A 404 -30.05 -34.30 16.03
CA LYS A 404 -28.68 -34.51 15.53
C LYS A 404 -28.35 -33.56 14.39
N MET A 405 -29.25 -33.40 13.41
CA MET A 405 -29.06 -32.46 12.30
C MET A 405 -28.98 -31.02 12.81
N GLY A 406 -29.84 -30.64 13.75
CA GLY A 406 -29.82 -29.31 14.36
C GLY A 406 -28.55 -29.00 15.16
N ALA A 407 -28.09 -29.96 15.98
CA ALA A 407 -26.84 -29.86 16.73
C ALA A 407 -25.62 -29.74 15.80
N ALA A 408 -25.57 -30.54 14.73
CA ALA A 408 -24.51 -30.47 13.73
C ALA A 408 -24.51 -29.11 12.98
N SER A 409 -25.70 -28.56 12.68
CA SER A 409 -25.86 -27.23 12.07
C SER A 409 -25.22 -26.13 12.91
N ILE A 410 -25.54 -26.06 14.20
CA ILE A 410 -25.05 -24.99 15.08
C ILE A 410 -23.58 -25.17 15.46
N GLN A 411 -23.11 -26.43 15.59
CA GLN A 411 -21.71 -26.75 15.82
C GLN A 411 -20.82 -26.17 14.72
N VAL A 412 -21.19 -26.34 13.46
CA VAL A 412 -20.47 -25.77 12.31
C VAL A 412 -20.34 -24.25 12.40
N ILE A 413 -21.39 -23.55 12.86
CA ILE A 413 -21.35 -22.09 13.05
C ILE A 413 -20.38 -21.72 14.17
N HIS A 414 -20.46 -22.37 15.33
CA HIS A 414 -19.59 -22.07 16.47
C HIS A 414 -18.11 -22.32 16.18
N GLU A 415 -17.79 -23.43 15.52
CA GLU A 415 -16.41 -23.81 15.20
C GLU A 415 -15.74 -22.85 14.20
N ASN A 416 -16.53 -22.15 13.38
CA ASN A 416 -16.02 -21.30 12.30
C ASN A 416 -16.18 -19.78 12.56
N ARG A 417 -16.70 -19.37 13.73
CA ARG A 417 -16.79 -17.96 14.16
C ARG A 417 -15.46 -17.43 14.70
N GLY A 418 -15.32 -16.10 14.69
CA GLY A 418 -14.18 -15.34 15.19
C GLY A 418 -13.15 -14.95 14.13
N ALA A 419 -13.38 -15.22 12.85
CA ALA A 419 -12.39 -14.94 11.80
C ALA A 419 -12.24 -13.44 11.52
N ALA A 420 -13.33 -12.67 11.58
CA ALA A 420 -13.32 -11.22 11.44
C ALA A 420 -12.48 -10.55 12.53
N ILE A 421 -12.66 -10.95 13.80
CA ILE A 421 -11.90 -10.42 14.95
C ILE A 421 -10.41 -10.75 14.82
N LYS A 422 -10.06 -11.99 14.46
CA LYS A 422 -8.66 -12.38 14.20
C LYS A 422 -8.06 -11.57 13.05
N THR A 423 -8.83 -11.33 11.99
CA THR A 423 -8.41 -10.49 10.86
C THR A 423 -8.17 -9.05 11.31
N MET A 424 -9.00 -8.51 12.21
CA MET A 424 -8.82 -7.16 12.76
C MET A 424 -7.52 -6.98 13.54
N HIS A 425 -7.11 -7.99 14.32
CA HIS A 425 -5.82 -7.97 15.01
C HIS A 425 -4.66 -7.74 14.02
N TYR A 426 -4.61 -8.53 12.95
CA TYR A 426 -3.57 -8.38 11.93
C TYR A 426 -3.68 -7.09 11.11
N LEU A 427 -4.88 -6.54 10.96
CA LEU A 427 -5.10 -5.25 10.31
C LEU A 427 -4.53 -4.10 11.15
N THR A 428 -4.83 -4.07 12.45
CA THR A 428 -4.32 -3.04 13.37
C THR A 428 -2.79 -3.04 13.41
N GLU A 429 -2.20 -4.21 13.59
CA GLU A 429 -0.75 -4.38 13.61
C GLU A 429 -0.10 -3.92 12.28
N LEU A 430 -0.71 -4.25 11.13
CA LEU A 430 -0.21 -3.79 9.83
C LEU A 430 -0.32 -2.26 9.66
N LEU A 431 -1.40 -1.65 10.15
CA LEU A 431 -1.57 -0.20 10.11
C LEU A 431 -0.56 0.52 11.01
N GLU A 432 -0.20 -0.06 12.15
CA GLU A 432 0.86 0.43 13.04
C GLU A 432 2.24 0.32 12.35
N GLU A 433 2.56 -0.83 11.76
CA GLU A 433 3.81 -1.04 11.00
C GLU A 433 3.94 -0.14 9.77
N ALA A 434 2.82 0.17 9.11
CA ALA A 434 2.75 1.05 7.95
C ALA A 434 2.74 2.54 8.33
N SER A 435 2.43 2.87 9.58
CA SER A 435 2.43 4.25 10.05
C SER A 435 3.86 4.82 10.11
N VAL A 436 4.00 6.09 9.74
CA VAL A 436 5.24 6.84 9.96
C VAL A 436 5.22 7.37 11.41
N PRO A 437 6.35 7.34 12.15
CA PRO A 437 6.41 7.91 13.48
C PRO A 437 5.79 9.32 13.54
N LYS A 438 4.92 9.53 14.53
CA LYS A 438 3.83 10.52 14.59
C LYS A 438 4.21 12.01 14.64
N ALA A 439 5.42 12.42 14.27
CA ALA A 439 5.92 13.77 14.54
C ALA A 439 5.70 14.81 13.41
N PHE A 440 5.25 14.44 12.20
CA PHE A 440 5.53 15.29 11.03
C PHE A 440 4.35 15.60 10.09
N SER A 441 3.17 15.87 10.63
CA SER A 441 2.00 16.27 9.83
C SER A 441 1.46 17.64 10.22
N GLN A 442 2.34 18.64 10.39
CA GLN A 442 1.89 20.04 10.38
C GLN A 442 1.68 20.47 8.92
N VAL A 443 0.51 21.03 8.62
CA VAL A 443 0.20 21.61 7.31
C VAL A 443 0.58 23.09 7.36
N TYR A 444 1.60 23.46 6.60
CA TYR A 444 2.04 24.85 6.44
C TYR A 444 2.04 25.27 4.96
N PRO A 445 1.88 26.57 4.65
CA PRO A 445 2.03 27.11 3.31
C PRO A 445 3.39 26.76 2.69
N ILE A 446 3.37 26.23 1.47
CA ILE A 446 4.57 25.97 0.67
C ILE A 446 4.56 26.90 -0.54
N ASN A 447 5.56 27.75 -0.63
CA ASN A 447 5.76 28.68 -1.72
C ASN A 447 6.89 28.18 -2.61
N THR A 448 6.52 27.53 -3.71
CA THR A 448 7.50 27.04 -4.69
C THR A 448 7.77 28.14 -5.70
N ARG A 449 8.88 28.84 -5.54
CA ARG A 449 9.25 29.90 -6.47
C ARG A 449 9.87 29.31 -7.72
N ASN A 450 9.33 29.71 -8.86
CA ASN A 450 9.89 29.38 -10.15
C ASN A 450 10.78 30.53 -10.62
N PHE A 451 11.74 30.22 -11.48
CA PHE A 451 12.71 31.16 -12.06
C PHE A 451 12.11 32.34 -12.87
N ASN A 452 10.78 32.44 -12.98
CA ASN A 452 10.05 33.47 -13.72
C ASN A 452 9.23 34.41 -12.80
N ASP A 453 9.19 34.17 -11.49
CA ASP A 453 8.57 35.10 -10.55
C ASP A 453 9.47 36.34 -10.41
N ALA A 454 8.87 37.53 -10.23
CA ALA A 454 9.58 38.81 -10.28
C ALA A 454 10.86 38.80 -9.40
N GLY A 455 12.02 39.01 -10.04
CA GLY A 455 13.34 39.00 -9.40
C GLY A 455 14.21 37.75 -9.66
N GLY A 456 13.67 36.70 -10.29
CA GLY A 456 14.43 35.49 -10.64
C GLY A 456 15.28 35.66 -11.91
N GLY A 457 16.57 35.29 -11.84
CA GLY A 457 17.41 35.15 -13.04
C GLY A 457 16.86 34.04 -13.94
N GLY A 458 16.59 34.37 -15.21
CA GLY A 458 15.99 33.43 -16.17
C GLY A 458 16.81 32.13 -16.34
N LEU A 459 16.10 31.00 -16.43
CA LEU A 459 16.71 29.67 -16.66
C LEU A 459 17.49 29.60 -17.98
N LYS A 460 18.67 28.97 -17.94
CA LYS A 460 19.26 28.35 -19.15
C LYS A 460 18.30 27.25 -19.65
N HIS A 461 17.94 27.29 -20.95
CA HIS A 461 16.91 26.43 -21.58
C HIS A 461 16.96 24.93 -21.22
N GLY A 462 18.15 24.37 -20.96
CA GLY A 462 18.32 22.96 -20.56
C GLY A 462 17.74 22.59 -19.18
N GLY A 463 17.75 23.51 -18.22
CA GLY A 463 17.22 23.25 -16.87
C GLY A 463 15.69 23.13 -16.83
N ALA A 464 15.01 23.97 -17.61
CA ALA A 464 13.55 23.96 -17.76
C ALA A 464 13.04 22.62 -18.32
N ILE A 465 13.73 22.07 -19.31
CA ILE A 465 13.37 20.79 -19.95
C ILE A 465 13.54 19.63 -18.97
N ILE A 466 14.63 19.61 -18.20
CA ILE A 466 14.88 18.56 -17.19
C ILE A 466 13.80 18.61 -16.10
N GLN A 467 13.47 19.80 -15.61
CA GLN A 467 12.44 19.97 -14.59
C GLN A 467 11.05 19.61 -15.11
N TYR A 468 10.72 19.97 -16.36
CA TYR A 468 9.47 19.57 -17.02
C TYR A 468 9.36 18.06 -17.22
N ILE A 469 10.43 17.39 -17.65
CA ILE A 469 10.47 15.93 -17.79
C ILE A 469 10.37 15.25 -16.42
N PHE A 470 11.08 15.76 -15.41
CA PHE A 470 11.04 15.23 -14.05
C PHE A 470 9.65 15.39 -13.43
N HIS A 471 9.05 16.58 -13.57
CA HIS A 471 7.69 16.86 -13.15
C HIS A 471 6.71 15.96 -13.91
N MET A 472 6.81 15.79 -15.23
CA MET A 472 5.90 14.91 -15.97
C MET A 472 6.06 13.42 -15.61
N ALA A 473 7.28 12.98 -15.27
CA ALA A 473 7.55 11.62 -14.84
C ALA A 473 6.95 11.31 -13.45
N HIS A 474 6.93 12.30 -12.55
CA HIS A 474 6.56 12.12 -11.13
C HIS A 474 5.26 12.80 -10.70
N SER A 475 4.72 13.72 -11.50
CA SER A 475 3.51 14.46 -11.16
C SER A 475 2.27 13.59 -11.22
N PRO A 476 1.34 13.80 -10.27
CA PRO A 476 0.07 13.10 -10.28
C PRO A 476 -0.72 13.47 -11.54
N GLU A 477 -0.78 14.74 -11.91
CA GLU A 477 -1.49 15.21 -13.10
C GLU A 477 -0.61 15.06 -14.36
N ARG A 478 -1.06 14.22 -15.29
CA ARG A 478 -0.36 13.98 -16.55
C ARG A 478 -1.27 14.39 -17.71
N PRO A 479 -0.78 15.23 -18.65
CA PRO A 479 -1.52 15.53 -19.86
C PRO A 479 -1.71 14.26 -20.70
N TRP A 480 -2.72 14.25 -21.57
CA TRP A 480 -3.11 13.07 -22.35
C TRP A 480 -1.97 12.53 -23.23
N TYR A 481 -1.00 13.35 -23.66
CA TYR A 481 0.16 12.93 -24.47
C TYR A 481 1.33 12.40 -23.64
N ALA A 482 1.27 12.46 -22.31
CA ALA A 482 2.36 12.02 -21.44
C ALA A 482 2.74 10.56 -21.69
N PHE A 483 1.79 9.68 -22.06
CA PHE A 483 2.12 8.27 -22.33
C PHE A 483 3.08 8.09 -23.52
N LEU A 484 2.98 8.93 -24.56
CA LEU A 484 3.88 8.87 -25.72
C LEU A 484 5.30 9.26 -25.32
N LEU A 485 5.44 10.41 -24.64
CA LEU A 485 6.73 10.89 -24.17
C LEU A 485 7.36 9.89 -23.18
N LEU A 486 6.56 9.39 -22.23
CA LEU A 486 7.04 8.41 -21.25
C LEU A 486 7.39 7.06 -21.87
N GLY A 487 6.73 6.68 -22.98
CA GLY A 487 7.11 5.54 -23.80
C GLY A 487 8.45 5.75 -24.49
N PHE A 488 8.66 6.93 -25.10
CA PHE A 488 9.93 7.31 -25.70
C PHE A 488 11.08 7.34 -24.67
N LEU A 489 10.87 7.97 -23.51
CA LEU A 489 11.86 7.99 -22.41
C LEU A 489 12.18 6.59 -21.90
N ARG A 490 11.21 5.65 -21.94
CA ARG A 490 11.45 4.25 -21.58
C ARG A 490 12.37 3.55 -22.59
N ALA A 491 12.23 3.83 -23.88
CA ALA A 491 13.16 3.31 -24.89
C ALA A 491 14.59 3.85 -24.67
N LEU A 492 14.73 5.15 -24.40
CA LEU A 492 16.02 5.75 -24.04
C LEU A 492 16.61 5.14 -22.76
N SER A 493 15.76 4.83 -21.78
CA SER A 493 16.16 4.16 -20.53
C SER A 493 16.73 2.76 -20.76
N TRP A 494 16.23 2.03 -21.77
CA TRP A 494 16.80 0.74 -22.17
C TRP A 494 18.16 0.88 -22.84
N LEU A 495 18.33 1.86 -23.74
CA LEU A 495 19.61 2.15 -24.37
C LEU A 495 20.67 2.56 -23.34
N TYR A 496 20.30 3.46 -22.43
CA TYR A 496 21.16 3.86 -21.31
C TYR A 496 21.54 2.66 -20.44
N GLY A 497 20.56 1.81 -20.09
CA GLY A 497 20.81 0.61 -19.31
C GLY A 497 21.67 -0.44 -20.00
N PHE A 498 21.59 -0.56 -21.32
CA PHE A 498 22.50 -1.40 -22.10
C PHE A 498 23.94 -0.87 -21.99
N GLY A 499 24.13 0.43 -22.23
CA GLY A 499 25.44 1.07 -22.10
C GLY A 499 26.05 0.93 -20.70
N ALA A 500 25.25 1.13 -19.64
CA ALA A 500 25.71 0.97 -18.26
C ALA A 500 26.14 -0.47 -17.94
N ARG A 501 25.37 -1.49 -18.38
CA ARG A 501 25.72 -2.91 -18.20
C ARG A 501 26.96 -3.29 -19.00
N ALA A 502 27.02 -2.90 -20.28
CA ALA A 502 28.16 -3.17 -21.14
C ALA A 502 29.45 -2.57 -20.57
N SER A 503 29.36 -1.32 -20.08
CA SER A 503 30.51 -0.65 -19.47
C SER A 503 31.00 -1.37 -18.21
N LEU A 504 30.11 -1.72 -17.28
CA LEU A 504 30.51 -2.46 -16.09
C LEU A 504 31.11 -3.84 -16.44
N TRP A 505 30.49 -4.54 -17.39
CA TRP A 505 30.97 -5.84 -17.87
C TRP A 505 32.39 -5.75 -18.43
N MET A 506 32.70 -4.69 -19.19
CA MET A 506 34.06 -4.42 -19.69
C MET A 506 35.08 -4.21 -18.58
N TYR A 507 34.74 -3.51 -17.49
CA TYR A 507 35.64 -3.36 -16.34
C TYR A 507 35.81 -4.66 -15.56
N GLN A 508 34.72 -5.43 -15.37
CA GLN A 508 34.74 -6.71 -14.65
C GLN A 508 35.58 -7.79 -15.35
N HIS A 509 35.58 -7.80 -16.69
CA HIS A 509 36.36 -8.74 -17.51
C HIS A 509 37.71 -8.14 -17.95
N HIS A 510 38.14 -7.02 -17.35
CA HIS A 510 39.41 -6.36 -17.62
C HIS A 510 39.65 -5.91 -19.08
N PHE A 511 38.60 -5.75 -19.88
CA PHE A 511 38.69 -5.10 -21.21
C PHE A 511 38.99 -3.60 -21.09
N LEU A 512 38.58 -2.97 -19.99
CA LEU A 512 38.97 -1.61 -19.64
C LEU A 512 39.88 -1.61 -18.41
N PRO A 513 40.96 -0.82 -18.41
CA PRO A 513 41.91 -0.80 -17.31
C PRO A 513 41.31 -0.15 -16.06
N THR A 514 41.43 -0.83 -14.92
CA THR A 514 41.15 -0.25 -13.61
C THR A 514 42.46 0.22 -12.99
N LYS A 515 42.54 1.47 -12.57
CA LYS A 515 43.74 2.05 -11.94
C LYS A 515 43.70 1.84 -10.44
N GLN A 516 44.85 1.71 -9.81
CA GLN A 516 45.00 1.57 -8.37
C GLN A 516 45.85 2.72 -7.81
N LEU A 517 45.56 3.15 -6.58
CA LEU A 517 46.34 4.14 -5.85
C LEU A 517 47.04 3.47 -4.66
N ASP A 518 48.17 4.03 -4.23
CA ASP A 518 48.98 3.53 -3.12
C ASP A 518 48.44 3.94 -1.74
N CYS A 519 47.12 3.93 -1.56
CA CYS A 519 46.42 4.28 -0.33
C CYS A 519 45.11 3.50 -0.21
N CYS A 520 44.45 3.57 0.94
CA CYS A 520 43.10 3.01 1.09
C CYS A 520 42.08 3.91 0.38
N VAL A 521 41.28 3.37 -0.53
CA VAL A 521 40.24 4.12 -1.25
C VAL A 521 38.85 3.65 -0.78
N ILE A 522 38.09 4.54 -0.17
CA ILE A 522 36.70 4.32 0.25
C ILE A 522 35.80 5.12 -0.68
N SER A 523 34.73 4.50 -1.15
CA SER A 523 33.74 5.13 -2.01
C SER A 523 32.42 5.23 -1.28
N ILE A 524 31.87 6.44 -1.28
CA ILE A 524 30.55 6.73 -0.77
C ILE A 524 29.72 7.16 -1.96
N GLY A 525 28.62 6.45 -2.21
CA GLY A 525 27.79 6.78 -3.36
C GLY A 525 26.41 6.18 -3.26
N ASN A 526 25.64 6.37 -4.33
CA ASN A 526 24.29 5.84 -4.43
C ASN A 526 23.99 5.43 -5.88
N ILE A 527 22.85 4.78 -6.10
CA ILE A 527 22.40 4.37 -7.44
C ILE A 527 21.22 5.19 -7.97
N THR A 528 20.77 6.21 -7.24
CA THR A 528 19.64 7.07 -7.61
C THR A 528 20.10 8.51 -7.86
N VAL A 529 19.33 9.30 -8.61
CA VAL A 529 19.45 10.76 -8.60
C VAL A 529 18.66 11.33 -7.42
N GLY A 530 19.16 12.40 -6.81
CA GLY A 530 18.55 13.03 -5.63
C GLY A 530 19.43 13.00 -4.38
N GLY A 531 18.95 13.68 -3.33
CA GLY A 531 19.65 13.86 -2.05
C GLY A 531 19.53 12.63 -1.14
N THR A 532 20.47 11.69 -1.26
CA THR A 532 20.55 10.46 -0.46
C THR A 532 21.35 10.60 0.85
N GLY A 533 21.90 11.77 1.15
CA GLY A 533 22.72 12.00 2.34
C GLY A 533 24.21 11.72 2.17
N LYS A 534 24.74 11.80 0.93
CA LYS A 534 26.17 11.58 0.64
C LYS A 534 27.09 12.50 1.41
N THR A 535 26.89 13.82 1.29
CA THR A 535 27.78 14.83 1.89
C THR A 535 27.91 14.67 3.42
N PRO A 536 26.81 14.54 4.18
CA PRO A 536 26.91 14.25 5.62
C PRO A 536 27.58 12.91 5.95
N THR A 537 27.37 11.87 5.12
CA THR A 537 28.03 10.56 5.34
C THR A 537 29.53 10.68 5.09
N THR A 538 29.93 11.36 4.02
CA THR A 538 31.32 11.64 3.69
C THR A 538 31.99 12.41 4.83
N GLN A 539 31.33 13.41 5.40
CA GLN A 539 31.83 14.16 6.55
C GLN A 539 32.04 13.27 7.77
N ARG A 540 31.03 12.48 8.15
CA ARG A 540 31.08 11.58 9.31
C ARG A 540 32.22 10.56 9.18
N VAL A 541 32.34 9.90 8.02
CA VAL A 541 33.39 8.90 7.76
C VAL A 541 34.77 9.54 7.76
N ALA A 542 34.93 10.73 7.17
CA ALA A 542 36.19 11.45 7.16
C ALA A 542 36.65 11.81 8.58
N GLN A 543 35.75 12.35 9.41
CA GLN A 543 36.04 12.68 10.81
C GLN A 543 36.37 11.43 11.64
N MET A 544 35.68 10.30 11.40
CA MET A 544 36.01 9.02 12.06
C MET A 544 37.43 8.58 11.75
N ILE A 545 37.84 8.62 10.48
CA ILE A 545 39.19 8.21 10.04
C ILE A 545 40.26 9.17 10.56
N GLN A 546 39.97 10.48 10.60
CA GLN A 546 40.85 11.47 11.20
C GLN A 546 41.04 11.22 12.70
N LYS A 547 39.96 10.90 13.44
CA LYS A 547 40.01 10.53 14.87
C LYS A 547 40.78 9.24 15.12
N MET A 548 40.83 8.33 14.15
CA MET A 548 41.69 7.14 14.19
C MET A 548 43.18 7.45 13.98
N GLY A 549 43.53 8.70 13.66
CA GLY A 549 44.91 9.16 13.47
C GLY A 549 45.44 9.05 12.04
N TYR A 550 44.59 8.77 11.04
CA TYR A 550 45.01 8.64 9.64
C TYR A 550 44.82 9.94 8.85
N ARG A 551 45.74 10.20 7.90
CA ARG A 551 45.61 11.31 6.95
C ARG A 551 44.58 10.98 5.87
N VAL A 552 43.39 11.57 5.98
CA VAL A 552 42.29 11.40 5.03
C VAL A 552 42.20 12.58 4.06
N VAL A 553 41.93 12.30 2.78
CA VAL A 553 41.67 13.32 1.74
C VAL A 553 40.37 13.00 1.01
N ILE A 554 39.55 14.01 0.75
CA ILE A 554 38.27 13.85 0.04
C ILE A 554 38.45 14.22 -1.44
N LEU A 555 37.97 13.34 -2.32
CA LEU A 555 37.89 13.57 -3.75
C LEU A 555 36.45 13.81 -4.17
N ASN A 556 36.17 14.99 -4.70
CA ASN A 556 34.86 15.35 -5.25
C ASN A 556 34.96 15.58 -6.78
N ARG A 557 33.83 15.46 -7.49
CA ARG A 557 33.78 15.67 -8.95
C ARG A 557 34.05 17.11 -9.37
N GLY A 558 33.66 18.08 -8.55
CA GLY A 558 33.40 19.46 -8.98
C GLY A 558 32.12 19.53 -9.82
N TYR A 559 31.00 19.00 -9.33
CA TYR A 559 29.73 19.15 -10.05
C TYR A 559 29.28 20.61 -9.99
N ARG A 560 28.92 21.20 -11.15
CA ARG A 560 28.64 22.65 -11.31
C ARG A 560 29.78 23.60 -10.88
N SER A 561 31.00 23.10 -10.71
CA SER A 561 32.17 23.95 -10.44
C SER A 561 32.53 24.76 -11.69
N HIS A 562 32.86 26.04 -11.53
CA HIS A 562 33.46 26.87 -12.60
C HIS A 562 34.98 26.70 -12.67
N TRP A 563 35.45 25.45 -12.69
CA TRP A 563 36.86 25.09 -12.73
C TRP A 563 37.14 24.13 -13.91
N ASP A 564 37.86 24.64 -14.91
CA ASP A 564 38.11 23.90 -16.15
C ASP A 564 39.38 23.05 -16.14
N LYS A 565 40.23 23.23 -15.11
CA LYS A 565 41.49 22.48 -14.99
C LYS A 565 41.23 21.05 -14.49
N PRO A 566 42.10 20.08 -14.83
CA PRO A 566 41.92 18.67 -14.46
C PRO A 566 41.99 18.38 -12.95
N LEU A 567 42.56 19.29 -12.17
CA LEU A 567 42.77 19.22 -10.73
C LEU A 567 42.50 20.60 -10.12
N GLY A 568 41.71 20.68 -9.05
CA GLY A 568 41.56 21.86 -8.21
C GLY A 568 41.69 21.48 -6.73
N VAL A 569 42.49 22.22 -5.97
CA VAL A 569 42.62 22.02 -4.52
C VAL A 569 41.70 23.02 -3.85
N VAL A 570 40.56 22.54 -3.34
CA VAL A 570 39.58 23.39 -2.64
C VAL A 570 40.14 23.78 -1.28
N SER A 571 40.72 22.81 -0.56
CA SER A 571 41.42 23.03 0.70
C SER A 571 42.56 22.04 0.92
N ASP A 572 43.63 22.48 1.58
CA ASP A 572 44.71 21.65 2.11
C ASP A 572 44.46 21.20 3.57
N GLY A 573 43.26 21.43 4.09
CA GLY A 573 42.89 21.19 5.48
C GLY A 573 43.24 22.35 6.42
N LYS A 574 44.04 23.33 6.02
CA LYS A 574 44.36 24.53 6.83
C LYS A 574 43.69 25.78 6.26
N LYS A 575 43.71 25.93 4.94
CA LYS A 575 43.16 27.06 4.21
C LYS A 575 42.23 26.56 3.10
N ILE A 576 41.18 27.34 2.82
CA ILE A 576 40.32 27.16 1.66
C ILE A 576 40.83 28.10 0.56
N TYR A 577 41.12 27.55 -0.62
CA TYR A 577 41.71 28.28 -1.74
C TYR A 577 40.72 28.66 -2.84
N MET A 578 39.54 28.04 -2.85
CA MET A 578 38.53 28.22 -3.89
C MET A 578 37.24 28.74 -3.27
N THR A 579 36.53 29.60 -3.99
CA THR A 579 35.18 30.05 -3.64
C THR A 579 34.13 28.97 -3.90
N SER A 580 32.92 29.14 -3.37
CA SER A 580 31.76 28.26 -3.67
C SER A 580 31.49 28.18 -5.18
N TYR A 581 31.61 29.30 -5.90
CA TYR A 581 31.45 29.36 -7.35
C TYR A 581 32.52 28.56 -8.12
N GLU A 582 33.78 28.65 -7.71
CA GLU A 582 34.88 27.92 -8.35
C GLU A 582 34.89 26.43 -8.01
N ALA A 583 34.63 26.07 -6.75
CA ALA A 583 34.71 24.70 -6.26
C ALA A 583 33.43 23.88 -6.52
N GLY A 584 32.28 24.56 -6.63
CA GLY A 584 30.96 23.98 -6.45
C GLY A 584 30.55 23.98 -4.97
N ASP A 585 29.24 24.12 -4.73
CA ASP A 585 28.62 24.24 -3.41
C ASP A 585 28.96 23.08 -2.46
N GLU A 586 28.89 21.83 -2.95
CA GLU A 586 29.16 20.63 -2.15
C GLU A 586 30.63 20.54 -1.71
N ALA A 587 31.57 20.80 -2.61
CA ALA A 587 33.00 20.71 -2.32
C ALA A 587 33.45 21.82 -1.37
N TYR A 588 32.95 23.04 -1.56
CA TYR A 588 33.20 24.17 -0.67
C TYR A 588 32.61 23.93 0.73
N LEU A 589 31.36 23.46 0.82
CA LEU A 589 30.73 23.11 2.09
C LEU A 589 31.55 22.06 2.87
N MET A 590 32.02 21.01 2.19
CA MET A 590 32.87 20.00 2.80
C MET A 590 34.17 20.59 3.35
N ALA A 591 34.85 21.43 2.57
CA ALA A 591 36.08 22.09 3.01
C ALA A 591 35.87 22.99 4.25
N LYS A 592 34.71 23.66 4.34
CA LYS A 592 34.35 24.54 5.46
C LYS A 592 33.98 23.79 6.73
N THR A 593 33.27 22.68 6.58
CA THR A 593 32.73 21.89 7.70
C THR A 593 33.76 20.92 8.30
N MET A 594 34.87 20.67 7.61
CA MET A 594 35.91 19.72 8.04
C MET A 594 37.30 20.36 8.07
N PRO A 595 37.57 21.30 9.00
CA PRO A 595 38.92 21.80 9.19
C PRO A 595 39.88 20.64 9.51
N GLY A 596 41.06 20.67 8.91
CA GLY A 596 42.08 19.62 9.02
C GLY A 596 41.97 18.49 8.00
N ILE A 597 40.96 18.49 7.11
CA ILE A 597 40.80 17.46 6.05
C ILE A 597 40.88 18.12 4.67
N PRO A 598 41.89 17.79 3.85
CA PRO A 598 41.99 18.33 2.49
C PRO A 598 40.84 17.87 1.58
N VAL A 599 40.41 18.77 0.69
CA VAL A 599 39.36 18.52 -0.32
C VAL A 599 39.89 18.89 -1.71
N VAL A 600 39.82 17.93 -2.64
CA VAL A 600 40.30 18.08 -4.01
C VAL A 600 39.19 17.77 -5.00
N ILE A 601 39.03 18.61 -6.01
CA ILE A 601 38.07 18.42 -7.09
C ILE A 601 38.75 18.04 -8.41
N GLY A 602 38.06 17.22 -9.21
CA GLY A 602 38.46 16.94 -10.58
C GLY A 602 37.67 15.80 -11.23
N LYS A 603 37.57 15.84 -12.56
CA LYS A 603 36.81 14.85 -13.34
C LYS A 603 37.41 13.44 -13.23
N SER A 604 38.74 13.32 -13.24
CA SER A 604 39.47 12.06 -13.12
C SER A 604 39.92 11.81 -11.68
N ARG A 605 39.32 10.83 -10.98
CA ARG A 605 39.67 10.54 -9.58
C ARG A 605 41.04 9.92 -9.42
N TYR A 606 41.57 9.30 -10.48
CA TYR A 606 42.94 8.83 -10.48
C TYR A 606 43.95 9.98 -10.45
N VAL A 607 43.71 11.07 -11.20
CA VAL A 607 44.60 12.24 -11.23
C VAL A 607 44.56 12.97 -9.89
N THR A 608 43.35 13.23 -9.39
CA THR A 608 43.17 13.90 -8.09
C THR A 608 43.68 13.05 -6.94
N GLY A 609 43.46 11.73 -6.97
CA GLY A 609 43.98 10.80 -5.97
C GLY A 609 45.48 10.63 -6.02
N SER A 610 46.09 10.60 -7.21
CA SER A 610 47.56 10.57 -7.35
C SER A 610 48.20 11.83 -6.76
N TYR A 611 47.57 12.99 -6.95
CA TYR A 611 48.00 14.23 -6.32
C TYR A 611 47.87 14.15 -4.79
N ALA A 612 46.72 13.68 -4.28
CA ALA A 612 46.50 13.52 -2.85
C ALA A 612 47.54 12.61 -2.18
N VAL A 613 47.89 11.49 -2.79
CA VAL A 613 48.93 10.58 -2.26
C VAL A 613 50.32 11.22 -2.30
N LYS A 614 50.68 11.92 -3.39
CA LYS A 614 52.05 12.45 -3.59
C LYS A 614 52.32 13.80 -2.92
N LYS A 615 51.29 14.62 -2.72
CA LYS A 615 51.43 16.03 -2.28
C LYS A 615 50.72 16.33 -0.96
N LEU A 616 49.75 15.51 -0.57
CA LEU A 616 49.00 15.66 0.68
C LEU A 616 49.20 14.46 1.62
N ASP A 617 50.12 13.55 1.26
CA ASP A 617 50.46 12.34 2.02
C ASP A 617 49.24 11.50 2.45
N ALA A 618 48.23 11.42 1.57
CA ALA A 618 46.99 10.72 1.85
C ALA A 618 47.23 9.23 2.14
N GLU A 619 46.78 8.78 3.32
CA GLU A 619 46.75 7.36 3.69
C GLU A 619 45.39 6.74 3.36
N VAL A 620 44.35 7.55 3.46
CA VAL A 620 42.98 7.19 3.10
C VAL A 620 42.39 8.26 2.18
N ILE A 621 41.71 7.81 1.14
CA ILE A 621 40.98 8.64 0.21
C ILE A 621 39.50 8.28 0.32
N ILE A 622 38.65 9.31 0.45
CA ILE A 622 37.19 9.15 0.34
C ILE A 622 36.73 9.75 -0.98
N MET A 623 36.10 8.95 -1.82
CA MET A 623 35.45 9.40 -3.04
C MET A 623 33.99 9.72 -2.75
N ASP A 624 33.67 11.01 -2.80
CA ASP A 624 32.28 11.47 -2.74
C ASP A 624 31.61 11.25 -4.11
N ASP A 625 30.44 10.61 -4.09
CA ASP A 625 29.71 10.13 -5.28
C ASP A 625 30.54 9.17 -6.16
N GLY A 626 31.24 8.23 -5.51
CA GLY A 626 32.24 7.36 -6.13
C GLY A 626 31.73 6.07 -6.79
N TYR A 627 30.48 5.66 -6.54
CA TYR A 627 29.99 4.30 -6.86
C TYR A 627 30.01 3.97 -8.37
N GLN A 628 29.70 4.95 -9.22
CA GLN A 628 29.74 4.84 -10.69
C GLN A 628 31.17 4.95 -11.28
N HIS A 629 32.18 5.33 -10.48
CA HIS A 629 33.52 5.62 -10.98
C HIS A 629 34.38 4.35 -11.01
N TRP A 630 34.09 3.46 -11.97
CA TRP A 630 34.72 2.15 -12.11
C TRP A 630 36.22 2.20 -12.48
N GLN A 631 36.71 3.34 -12.97
CA GLN A 631 38.11 3.50 -13.41
C GLN A 631 39.13 3.38 -12.27
N LEU A 632 38.70 3.51 -11.01
CA LEU A 632 39.56 3.52 -9.84
C LEU A 632 39.18 2.36 -8.92
N ALA A 633 40.16 1.54 -8.55
CA ALA A 633 39.99 0.43 -7.61
C ALA A 633 39.69 0.96 -6.21
N ARG A 634 38.84 0.23 -5.48
CA ARG A 634 38.29 0.63 -4.18
C ARG A 634 38.45 -0.51 -3.19
N ASN A 635 38.70 -0.16 -1.93
CA ASN A 635 38.81 -1.10 -0.82
C ASN A 635 37.49 -1.30 -0.07
N LEU A 636 36.59 -0.30 -0.14
CA LEU A 636 35.28 -0.34 0.49
C LEU A 636 34.30 0.52 -0.32
N ASP A 637 33.19 -0.07 -0.76
CA ASP A 637 32.04 0.61 -1.37
C ASP A 637 30.85 0.69 -0.39
N ILE A 638 30.57 1.90 0.11
CA ILE A 638 29.40 2.21 0.95
C ILE A 638 28.31 2.80 0.07
N VAL A 639 27.18 2.09 -0.04
CA VAL A 639 26.03 2.50 -0.86
C VAL A 639 24.91 3.04 0.01
N LEU A 640 24.56 4.31 -0.22
CA LEU A 640 23.47 4.98 0.46
C LEU A 640 22.16 4.71 -0.27
N VAL A 641 21.13 4.37 0.50
CA VAL A 641 19.78 4.17 0.00
C VAL A 641 18.81 4.98 0.85
N ASP A 642 18.11 5.92 0.22
CA ASP A 642 17.08 6.74 0.87
C ASP A 642 15.83 5.89 1.13
N THR A 643 15.42 5.77 2.38
CA THR A 643 14.26 4.95 2.77
C THR A 643 12.91 5.53 2.31
N LEU A 644 12.85 6.82 1.99
CA LEU A 644 11.63 7.47 1.47
C LEU A 644 11.42 7.19 -0.02
N ASN A 645 12.51 7.05 -0.77
CA ASN A 645 12.49 6.81 -2.22
C ASN A 645 13.19 5.48 -2.54
N LEU A 646 12.46 4.38 -2.29
CA LEU A 646 12.84 2.97 -2.45
C LEU A 646 13.19 2.53 -3.91
N PHE A 647 14.01 3.29 -4.63
CA PHE A 647 14.36 3.17 -6.05
C PHE A 647 13.37 3.78 -7.07
N GLY A 648 12.40 4.58 -6.60
CA GLY A 648 11.45 5.31 -7.45
C GLY A 648 10.59 4.38 -8.29
N ASN A 649 10.47 4.64 -9.60
CA ASN A 649 9.67 3.82 -10.52
C ASN A 649 10.42 2.57 -11.07
N GLY A 650 11.59 2.24 -10.52
CA GLY A 650 12.43 1.12 -10.96
C GLY A 650 13.01 1.26 -12.38
N CYS A 651 12.87 2.43 -13.01
CA CYS A 651 13.42 2.71 -14.33
C CYS A 651 14.76 3.46 -14.22
N LEU A 652 15.65 3.21 -15.18
CA LEU A 652 16.88 3.98 -15.34
C LEU A 652 16.59 5.36 -15.93
N LEU A 653 17.53 6.27 -15.78
CA LEU A 653 17.55 7.53 -16.52
C LEU A 653 17.39 7.28 -18.03
N PRO A 654 16.66 8.13 -18.77
CA PRO A 654 15.92 9.31 -18.32
C PRO A 654 14.47 9.03 -17.85
N ARG A 655 14.00 7.77 -17.87
CA ARG A 655 12.61 7.43 -17.50
C ARG A 655 12.34 7.45 -16.00
N GLY A 656 13.35 7.10 -15.22
CA GLY A 656 13.29 7.06 -13.77
C GLY A 656 14.54 7.65 -13.16
N ILE A 657 14.72 7.39 -11.87
CA ILE A 657 15.79 8.02 -11.09
C ILE A 657 17.04 7.15 -10.96
N LEU A 658 17.04 5.92 -11.47
CA LEU A 658 18.19 5.03 -11.32
C LEU A 658 19.33 5.42 -12.28
N ARG A 659 20.53 5.62 -11.72
CA ARG A 659 21.80 5.84 -12.44
C ARG A 659 22.40 4.53 -12.94
N GLU A 660 22.14 3.43 -12.23
CA GLU A 660 22.62 2.09 -12.56
C GLU A 660 21.52 1.05 -12.33
N PRO A 661 21.53 -0.09 -13.06
CA PRO A 661 20.64 -1.21 -12.78
C PRO A 661 20.74 -1.69 -11.32
N LEU A 662 19.63 -2.09 -10.70
CA LEU A 662 19.61 -2.63 -9.33
C LEU A 662 20.49 -3.87 -9.16
N SER A 663 20.75 -4.62 -10.24
CA SER A 663 21.67 -5.77 -10.21
C SER A 663 23.09 -5.37 -9.83
N HIS A 664 23.50 -4.12 -10.05
CA HIS A 664 24.84 -3.61 -9.69
C HIS A 664 25.00 -3.34 -8.18
N LEU A 665 23.97 -3.58 -7.37
CA LEU A 665 24.07 -3.53 -5.90
C LEU A 665 24.85 -4.72 -5.32
N ASP A 666 25.10 -5.76 -6.12
CA ASP A 666 25.94 -6.90 -5.77
C ASP A 666 27.38 -6.50 -5.40
N ARG A 667 27.87 -5.37 -5.94
CA ARG A 667 29.21 -4.81 -5.69
C ARG A 667 29.36 -4.07 -4.38
N ALA A 668 28.26 -3.74 -3.70
CA ALA A 668 28.33 -2.98 -2.45
C ALA A 668 28.94 -3.85 -1.34
N ASP A 669 29.87 -3.26 -0.58
CA ASP A 669 30.43 -3.89 0.61
C ASP A 669 29.58 -3.57 1.86
N MET A 670 28.87 -2.45 1.85
CA MET A 670 28.00 -2.01 2.94
C MET A 670 26.86 -1.14 2.42
N PHE A 671 25.67 -1.28 3.01
CA PHE A 671 24.52 -0.42 2.76
C PHE A 671 24.24 0.49 3.96
N LEU A 672 24.04 1.78 3.69
CA LEU A 672 23.58 2.75 4.68
C LEU A 672 22.19 3.25 4.28
N PHE A 673 21.17 2.86 5.05
CA PHE A 673 19.80 3.33 4.86
C PHE A 673 19.63 4.67 5.56
N THR A 674 19.33 5.71 4.80
CA THR A 674 19.22 7.08 5.32
C THR A 674 17.76 7.48 5.55
N LYS A 675 17.54 8.43 6.48
CA LYS A 675 16.22 8.98 6.86
C LYS A 675 15.26 7.92 7.43
N CYS A 676 15.80 6.96 8.19
CA CYS A 676 15.01 5.84 8.72
C CYS A 676 13.93 6.26 9.73
N ASP A 677 14.07 7.45 10.32
CA ASP A 677 13.10 8.10 11.20
C ASP A 677 11.86 8.64 10.45
N GLN A 678 12.00 8.88 9.14
CA GLN A 678 10.95 9.42 8.28
C GLN A 678 10.18 8.33 7.52
N SER A 679 10.59 7.05 7.64
CA SER A 679 9.96 5.91 6.94
C SER A 679 9.34 4.90 7.91
N SER A 680 8.24 4.27 7.49
CA SER A 680 7.55 3.26 8.28
C SER A 680 8.39 1.97 8.42
N GLN A 681 8.11 1.18 9.47
CA GLN A 681 8.78 -0.10 9.70
C GLN A 681 8.57 -1.06 8.53
N LEU A 682 7.36 -1.08 7.95
CA LEU A 682 7.05 -1.88 6.77
C LEU A 682 7.88 -1.47 5.54
N THR A 683 8.06 -0.17 5.32
CA THR A 683 8.86 0.39 4.22
C THR A 683 10.32 -0.04 4.34
N ARG A 684 10.89 0.05 5.54
CA ARG A 684 12.28 -0.37 5.83
C ARG A 684 12.47 -1.87 5.64
N THR A 685 11.53 -2.68 6.13
CA THR A 685 11.57 -4.15 5.97
C THR A 685 11.51 -4.55 4.49
N THR A 686 10.61 -3.93 3.73
CA THR A 686 10.50 -4.12 2.27
C THR A 686 11.80 -3.72 1.55
N LEU A 687 12.46 -2.64 1.99
CA LEU A 687 13.73 -2.22 1.42
C LEU A 687 14.83 -3.26 1.65
N VAL A 688 14.92 -3.80 2.87
CA VAL A 688 15.86 -4.88 3.20
C VAL A 688 15.65 -6.07 2.27
N GLU A 689 14.41 -6.55 2.12
CA GLU A 689 14.06 -7.66 1.22
C GLU A 689 14.49 -7.37 -0.23
N ASN A 690 14.24 -6.15 -0.72
CA ASN A 690 14.59 -5.74 -2.07
C ASN A 690 16.11 -5.71 -2.29
N VAL A 691 16.88 -5.17 -1.35
CA VAL A 691 18.35 -5.15 -1.43
C VAL A 691 18.92 -6.57 -1.35
N ARG A 692 18.37 -7.42 -0.47
CA ARG A 692 18.79 -8.82 -0.30
C ARG A 692 18.55 -9.69 -1.53
N CYS A 693 17.63 -9.31 -2.42
CA CYS A 693 17.48 -9.95 -3.73
C CYS A 693 18.72 -9.82 -4.62
N PHE A 694 19.52 -8.75 -4.45
CA PHE A 694 20.70 -8.46 -5.26
C PHE A 694 22.01 -8.69 -4.50
N ASN A 695 22.03 -8.42 -3.19
CA ASN A 695 23.21 -8.58 -2.35
C ASN A 695 22.87 -9.29 -1.03
N LYS A 696 23.28 -10.57 -0.94
CA LYS A 696 23.03 -11.43 0.21
C LYS A 696 24.02 -11.24 1.36
N ARG A 697 25.16 -10.55 1.14
CA ARG A 697 26.33 -10.58 2.04
C ARG A 697 26.54 -9.28 2.80
N ALA A 698 26.41 -8.13 2.12
CA ALA A 698 26.79 -6.85 2.70
C ALA A 698 25.92 -6.49 3.91
N PRO A 699 26.49 -6.00 5.03
CA PRO A 699 25.71 -5.48 6.14
C PRO A 699 24.84 -4.30 5.72
N ILE A 700 23.68 -4.19 6.37
CA ILE A 700 22.75 -3.06 6.22
C ILE A 700 22.72 -2.33 7.56
N VAL A 701 23.02 -1.03 7.51
CA VAL A 701 23.07 -0.12 8.65
C VAL A 701 21.95 0.91 8.48
N GLU A 702 21.28 1.29 9.56
CA GLU A 702 20.22 2.31 9.54
C GLU A 702 20.75 3.61 10.15
N SER A 703 20.43 4.75 9.52
CA SER A 703 20.82 6.07 9.98
C SER A 703 19.75 7.12 9.77
N ILE A 704 19.86 8.19 10.55
CA ILE A 704 18.98 9.36 10.52
C ILE A 704 19.81 10.61 10.23
N HIS A 705 19.15 11.63 9.67
CA HIS A 705 19.72 12.96 9.56
C HIS A 705 19.45 13.68 10.88
N HIS A 706 20.45 13.78 11.73
CA HIS A 706 20.33 14.36 13.05
C HIS A 706 20.61 15.86 12.99
N ALA A 707 19.61 16.66 13.35
CA ALA A 707 19.79 18.08 13.64
C ALA A 707 20.73 18.21 14.86
N MET A 708 21.78 19.03 14.73
CA MET A 708 22.78 19.21 15.79
C MET A 708 22.52 20.50 16.56
N ASN A 709 22.51 21.63 15.86
CA ASN A 709 22.35 22.96 16.43
C ASN A 709 22.04 23.98 15.32
N PHE A 710 21.72 25.20 15.75
CA PHE A 710 21.54 26.37 14.90
C PHE A 710 22.71 27.33 15.08
N VAL A 711 23.17 27.95 14.00
CA VAL A 711 24.21 28.99 14.06
C VAL A 711 23.78 30.15 13.20
N GLU A 712 23.88 31.38 13.73
CA GLU A 712 23.56 32.58 12.94
C GLU A 712 24.53 32.67 11.76
N ILE A 713 24.04 33.05 10.58
CA ILE A 713 24.78 32.94 9.33
C ILE A 713 26.15 33.65 9.36
N ALA A 714 26.28 34.83 9.97
CA ALA A 714 27.55 35.54 10.08
C ALA A 714 28.56 34.79 10.96
N ASP A 715 28.10 34.18 12.05
CA ASP A 715 28.95 33.34 12.91
C ASP A 715 29.28 32.00 12.26
N TRP A 716 28.34 31.40 11.52
CA TRP A 716 28.56 30.19 10.74
C TRP A 716 29.67 30.37 9.69
N TYR A 717 29.85 31.60 9.19
CA TYR A 717 30.95 31.93 8.31
C TYR A 717 32.33 32.03 8.99
N LYS A 718 32.36 32.38 10.28
CA LYS A 718 33.59 32.33 11.10
C LYS A 718 33.93 30.90 11.51
N GLY A 719 32.92 30.09 11.81
CA GLY A 719 33.05 28.68 12.07
C GLY A 719 31.72 28.02 12.38
N ILE A 720 31.54 26.78 11.95
CA ILE A 720 30.25 26.07 12.01
C ILE A 720 29.75 25.74 13.43
N GLN A 721 30.52 26.06 14.48
CA GLN A 721 30.17 25.85 15.89
C GLN A 721 30.29 27.14 16.72
N VAL A 722 30.59 28.27 16.09
CA VAL A 722 30.76 29.56 16.78
C VAL A 722 29.38 30.04 17.23
N ASN A 723 29.20 30.30 18.52
CA ASN A 723 27.91 30.73 19.11
C ASN A 723 26.73 29.83 18.72
N ALA A 724 26.97 28.53 18.64
CA ALA A 724 25.92 27.57 18.31
C ALA A 724 24.85 27.52 19.40
N ILE A 725 23.60 27.52 18.97
CA ILE A 725 22.39 27.50 19.79
C ILE A 725 21.80 26.09 19.77
N ASP A 726 21.45 25.56 20.94
CA ASP A 726 20.83 24.22 21.04
C ASP A 726 19.42 24.22 20.40
N LEU A 727 18.99 23.08 19.88
CA LEU A 727 17.66 22.92 19.30
C LEU A 727 16.54 23.32 20.27
N LYS A 728 16.74 23.12 21.58
CA LYS A 728 15.75 23.45 22.63
C LYS A 728 15.51 24.94 22.79
N GLU A 729 16.48 25.79 22.48
CA GLU A 729 16.38 27.23 22.72
C GLU A 729 15.40 27.91 21.76
N LEU A 730 15.20 27.34 20.56
CA LEU A 730 14.21 27.82 19.59
C LEU A 730 12.90 27.03 19.66
N GLN A 731 12.73 26.12 20.61
CA GLN A 731 11.51 25.30 20.68
C GLN A 731 10.26 26.17 20.88
N GLY A 732 9.22 25.91 20.09
CA GLY A 732 7.96 26.67 20.09
C GLY A 732 8.02 28.02 19.38
N LYS A 733 9.17 28.40 18.80
CA LYS A 733 9.31 29.62 18.01
C LYS A 733 8.69 29.45 16.62
N LYS A 734 8.19 30.56 16.08
CA LYS A 734 7.61 30.65 14.75
C LYS A 734 8.69 30.99 13.74
N VAL A 735 8.86 30.15 12.74
CA VAL A 735 9.97 30.29 11.80
C VAL A 735 9.52 30.27 10.36
N MET A 736 10.22 31.04 9.54
CA MET A 736 10.16 30.94 8.08
C MET A 736 11.37 30.15 7.61
N ILE A 737 11.17 29.21 6.68
CA ILE A 737 12.26 28.37 6.19
C ILE A 737 12.41 28.46 4.68
N PHE A 738 13.63 28.33 4.19
CA PHE A 738 13.89 28.28 2.76
C PHE A 738 15.01 27.29 2.42
N SER A 739 14.89 26.63 1.27
CA SER A 739 15.92 25.69 0.81
C SER A 739 15.94 25.53 -0.71
N ALA A 740 17.13 25.23 -1.24
CA ALA A 740 17.38 24.88 -2.63
C ALA A 740 18.12 23.53 -2.71
N ILE A 741 17.53 22.51 -2.08
CA ILE A 741 18.06 21.14 -1.96
C ILE A 741 17.20 20.13 -2.72
N GLY A 742 17.79 18.99 -3.08
CA GLY A 742 17.11 17.94 -3.84
C GLY A 742 15.90 17.26 -3.15
N ASN A 743 15.72 17.41 -1.83
CA ASN A 743 14.53 16.94 -1.10
C ASN A 743 14.20 17.91 0.06
N PRO A 744 13.46 19.01 -0.21
CA PRO A 744 13.10 20.01 0.79
C PRO A 744 12.29 19.44 1.96
N SER A 745 11.40 18.49 1.69
CA SER A 745 10.49 17.95 2.72
C SER A 745 11.22 17.29 3.89
N SER A 746 12.39 16.68 3.66
CA SER A 746 13.18 16.09 4.75
C SER A 746 13.77 17.14 5.69
N PHE A 747 14.16 18.30 5.16
CA PHE A 747 14.61 19.44 5.94
C PHE A 747 13.46 20.05 6.75
N GLU A 748 12.32 20.28 6.10
CA GLU A 748 11.13 20.85 6.76
C GLU A 748 10.61 19.95 7.88
N GLN A 749 10.66 18.63 7.67
CA GLN A 749 10.39 17.65 8.72
C GLN A 749 11.34 17.85 9.89
N ASN A 750 12.66 17.82 9.69
CA ASN A 750 13.65 18.01 10.77
C ASN A 750 13.41 19.29 11.59
N ILE A 751 12.99 20.38 10.95
CA ILE A 751 12.61 21.62 11.63
C ILE A 751 11.38 21.42 12.52
N SER A 752 10.28 20.90 11.95
CA SER A 752 9.05 20.63 12.71
C SER A 752 9.29 19.66 13.88
N GLY A 753 10.11 18.62 13.69
CA GLY A 753 10.46 17.64 14.73
C GLY A 753 11.38 18.18 15.82
N SER A 754 12.07 19.29 15.56
CA SER A 754 12.80 20.04 16.59
C SER A 754 11.85 20.89 17.45
N GLY A 755 10.54 20.88 17.18
CA GLY A 755 9.52 21.60 17.91
C GLY A 755 9.31 23.04 17.46
N LEU A 756 9.74 23.38 16.24
CA LEU A 756 9.55 24.70 15.63
C LEU A 756 8.22 24.75 14.86
N GLU A 757 7.52 25.89 14.93
CA GLU A 757 6.30 26.15 14.18
C GLU A 757 6.66 26.79 12.83
N ILE A 758 6.47 26.05 11.72
CA ILE A 758 6.77 26.57 10.38
C ILE A 758 5.60 27.43 9.90
N LEU A 759 5.86 28.73 9.69
CA LEU A 759 4.87 29.67 9.15
C LEU A 759 4.72 29.58 7.63
N GLU A 760 5.85 29.47 6.92
CA GLU A 760 5.91 29.32 5.47
C GLU A 760 7.23 28.65 5.07
N ALA A 761 7.20 27.78 4.06
CA ALA A 761 8.36 27.15 3.47
C ALA A 761 8.58 27.61 2.02
N VAL A 762 9.66 28.34 1.75
CA VAL A 762 10.02 28.80 0.40
C VAL A 762 10.98 27.81 -0.25
N ARG A 763 10.55 27.22 -1.37
CA ARG A 763 11.31 26.20 -2.09
C ARG A 763 11.88 26.77 -3.39
N TYR A 764 13.18 26.60 -3.56
CA TYR A 764 13.89 26.87 -4.80
C TYR A 764 14.40 25.56 -5.43
N PRO A 765 14.70 25.56 -6.74
CA PRO A 765 15.26 24.39 -7.41
C PRO A 765 16.66 23.99 -6.89
N ASP A 766 17.00 22.70 -6.93
CA ASP A 766 18.27 22.20 -6.35
C ASP A 766 19.50 22.91 -6.96
N HIS A 767 20.42 23.31 -6.09
CA HIS A 767 21.60 24.12 -6.42
C HIS A 767 21.27 25.51 -7.00
N HIS A 768 20.18 26.14 -6.57
CA HIS A 768 19.89 27.55 -6.87
C HIS A 768 20.85 28.48 -6.12
N ASP A 769 21.40 29.48 -6.82
CA ASP A 769 22.22 30.55 -6.25
C ASP A 769 21.33 31.74 -5.88
N TYR A 770 21.44 32.24 -4.65
CA TYR A 770 20.55 33.29 -4.16
C TYR A 770 21.03 34.68 -4.58
N GLY A 771 20.17 35.43 -5.26
CA GLY A 771 20.39 36.85 -5.54
C GLY A 771 20.03 37.75 -4.35
N MET A 772 20.56 38.98 -4.33
CA MET A 772 20.21 39.98 -3.30
C MET A 772 18.70 40.26 -3.25
N LEU A 773 18.04 40.39 -4.40
CA LEU A 773 16.59 40.62 -4.48
C LEU A 773 15.77 39.47 -3.89
N GLU A 774 16.22 38.23 -4.10
CA GLU A 774 15.56 37.05 -3.56
C GLU A 774 15.71 36.97 -2.05
N MET A 775 16.90 37.28 -1.52
CA MET A 775 17.15 37.32 -0.09
C MET A 775 16.41 38.46 0.60
N GLN A 776 16.28 39.63 -0.05
CA GLN A 776 15.42 40.72 0.42
C GLN A 776 13.97 40.29 0.51
N TYR A 777 13.44 39.64 -0.53
CA TYR A 777 12.08 39.09 -0.50
C TYR A 777 11.88 38.11 0.66
N ILE A 778 12.81 37.19 0.88
CA ILE A 778 12.71 36.23 2.00
C ILE A 778 12.67 36.98 3.34
N GLY A 779 13.50 38.02 3.50
CA GLY A 779 13.52 38.88 4.69
C GLY A 779 12.20 39.61 4.91
N GLU A 780 11.72 40.36 3.91
CA GLU A 780 10.45 41.10 3.95
C GLU A 780 9.28 40.16 4.26
N ARG A 781 9.27 38.97 3.66
CA ARG A 781 8.22 37.98 3.90
C ARG A 781 8.26 37.41 5.31
N ALA A 782 9.44 37.22 5.89
CA ALA A 782 9.58 36.80 7.28
C ALA A 782 9.05 37.87 8.25
N GLU A 783 9.27 39.15 7.93
CA GLU A 783 8.76 40.30 8.69
C GLU A 783 7.23 40.40 8.60
N GLU A 784 6.65 40.26 7.40
CA GLU A 784 5.20 40.25 7.18
C GLU A 784 4.48 39.14 7.97
N LEU A 785 5.12 37.98 8.10
CA LEU A 785 4.57 36.84 8.84
C LEU A 785 4.87 36.90 10.34
N HIS A 786 5.62 37.91 10.79
CA HIS A 786 6.10 38.05 12.17
C HIS A 786 6.85 36.78 12.65
N ALA A 787 7.76 36.28 11.82
CA ALA A 787 8.61 35.16 12.18
C ALA A 787 9.64 35.57 13.25
N ASP A 788 9.89 34.71 14.24
CA ASP A 788 10.96 34.88 15.22
C ASP A 788 12.34 34.67 14.59
N ALA A 789 12.44 33.83 13.54
CA ALA A 789 13.69 33.56 12.84
C ALA A 789 13.47 33.02 11.42
N MET A 790 14.49 33.18 10.58
CA MET A 790 14.62 32.48 9.31
C MET A 790 15.57 31.29 9.45
N ILE A 791 15.28 30.15 8.82
CA ILE A 791 16.16 28.97 8.86
C ILE A 791 16.44 28.41 7.46
N THR A 792 17.70 28.08 7.20
CA THR A 792 18.14 27.43 5.97
C THR A 792 19.15 26.30 6.22
N THR A 793 19.57 25.61 5.16
CA THR A 793 20.53 24.50 5.22
C THR A 793 21.97 24.97 5.02
N GLY A 794 22.95 24.21 5.49
CA GLY A 794 24.37 24.51 5.20
C GLY A 794 24.71 24.53 3.70
N LYS A 795 24.02 23.73 2.87
CA LYS A 795 24.18 23.74 1.41
C LYS A 795 23.71 25.06 0.81
N ASP A 796 22.66 25.64 1.38
CA ASP A 796 22.12 26.92 0.94
C ASP A 796 22.92 28.10 1.47
N ALA A 797 23.41 28.01 2.72
CA ALA A 797 24.22 29.04 3.37
C ALA A 797 25.45 29.45 2.54
N VAL A 798 26.13 28.52 1.87
CA VAL A 798 27.33 28.82 1.05
C VAL A 798 27.04 29.57 -0.26
N LYS A 799 25.76 29.76 -0.60
CA LYS A 799 25.30 30.44 -1.82
C LYS A 799 24.64 31.79 -1.52
N ILE A 800 24.55 32.18 -0.25
CA ILE A 800 23.95 33.46 0.15
C ILE A 800 24.97 34.58 -0.07
N PRO A 801 24.58 35.72 -0.68
CA PRO A 801 25.45 36.86 -0.89
C PRO A 801 26.06 37.39 0.40
N THR A 802 27.34 37.76 0.35
CA THR A 802 28.08 38.24 1.54
C THR A 802 27.50 39.56 2.06
N GLU A 803 27.00 40.39 1.14
CA GLU A 803 26.32 41.65 1.41
C GLU A 803 25.06 41.44 2.24
N PHE A 804 24.28 40.38 1.95
CA PHE A 804 23.13 40.03 2.76
C PHE A 804 23.57 39.56 4.15
N ILE A 805 24.59 38.69 4.24
CA ILE A 805 25.07 38.09 5.50
C ILE A 805 25.37 39.15 6.56
N TYR A 806 26.06 40.23 6.19
CA TYR A 806 26.47 41.30 7.10
C TYR A 806 25.54 42.52 7.10
N PHE A 807 24.41 42.45 6.39
CA PHE A 807 23.37 43.47 6.48
C PHE A 807 22.70 43.44 7.85
N ASN A 808 22.35 44.61 8.40
CA ASN A 808 21.61 44.68 9.66
C ASN A 808 20.17 44.19 9.42
N ARG A 809 19.82 43.05 10.02
CA ARG A 809 18.50 42.41 9.88
C ARG A 809 17.78 42.42 11.22
N ASP A 810 16.48 42.70 11.19
CA ASP A 810 15.62 42.61 12.39
C ASP A 810 15.32 41.15 12.77
N ILE A 811 15.27 40.25 11.77
CA ILE A 811 15.04 38.81 11.96
C ILE A 811 16.36 38.04 11.75
N PRO A 812 16.81 37.23 12.72
CA PRO A 812 18.02 36.44 12.58
C PRO A 812 17.87 35.33 11.54
N LEU A 813 18.95 35.04 10.82
CA LEU A 813 19.03 33.93 9.87
C LEU A 813 19.94 32.83 10.43
N TYR A 814 19.34 31.69 10.77
CA TYR A 814 20.05 30.53 11.27
C TYR A 814 20.31 29.49 10.17
N VAL A 815 21.50 28.90 10.23
CA VAL A 815 21.88 27.71 9.47
C VAL A 815 21.70 26.49 10.36
N LEU A 816 20.90 25.52 9.90
CA LEU A 816 20.79 24.24 10.57
C LEU A 816 22.01 23.38 10.23
N ASN A 817 22.81 23.05 11.25
CA ASN A 817 23.86 22.05 11.12
C ASN A 817 23.26 20.65 11.30
N MET A 818 23.65 19.74 10.40
CA MET A 818 23.20 18.36 10.39
C MET A 818 24.39 17.40 10.39
N ASP A 819 24.23 16.27 11.07
CA ASP A 819 25.14 15.12 11.00
C ASP A 819 24.33 13.85 10.71
N ILE A 820 25.01 12.74 10.42
CA ILE A 820 24.41 11.41 10.36
C ILE A 820 24.66 10.67 11.66
N LYS A 821 23.55 10.26 12.27
CA LYS A 821 23.56 9.37 13.42
C LYS A 821 23.13 7.98 12.99
N VAL A 822 24.02 7.00 13.18
CA VAL A 822 23.71 5.58 12.97
C VAL A 822 22.84 5.12 14.13
N THR A 823 21.64 4.63 13.84
CA THR A 823 20.68 4.17 14.85
C THR A 823 20.71 2.67 15.05
N LYS A 824 21.15 1.91 14.03
CA LYS A 824 21.27 0.45 14.07
C LYS A 824 22.47 -0.01 13.29
N GLY A 825 23.29 -0.85 13.92
CA GLY A 825 24.50 -1.41 13.29
C GLY A 825 25.73 -0.49 13.40
N GLU A 826 25.79 0.41 14.39
CA GLU A 826 26.92 1.31 14.61
C GLU A 826 28.25 0.55 14.70
N ASN A 827 28.34 -0.47 15.55
CA ASN A 827 29.54 -1.32 15.63
C ASN A 827 29.93 -1.94 14.28
N VAL A 828 28.96 -2.31 13.44
CA VAL A 828 29.24 -2.89 12.12
C VAL A 828 29.77 -1.83 11.16
N PHE A 829 29.20 -0.62 11.22
CA PHE A 829 29.63 0.53 10.44
C PHE A 829 31.07 0.94 10.79
N GLU A 830 31.37 1.13 12.08
CA GLU A 830 32.69 1.55 12.55
C GLU A 830 33.76 0.47 12.29
N ASN A 831 33.46 -0.79 12.62
CA ASN A 831 34.39 -1.89 12.41
C ASN A 831 34.65 -2.15 10.93
N GLY A 832 33.63 -2.03 10.06
CA GLY A 832 33.80 -2.18 8.61
C GLY A 832 34.77 -1.15 8.03
N ILE A 833 34.61 0.12 8.42
CA ILE A 833 35.52 1.20 8.01
C ILE A 833 36.92 0.96 8.58
N SER A 834 37.03 0.67 9.89
CA SER A 834 38.33 0.44 10.52
C SER A 834 39.06 -0.76 9.92
N HIS A 835 38.35 -1.83 9.57
CA HIS A 835 38.92 -3.03 8.97
C HIS A 835 39.47 -2.72 7.58
N ALA A 836 38.70 -2.03 6.73
CA ALA A 836 39.14 -1.65 5.39
C ALA A 836 40.42 -0.80 5.40
N VAL A 837 40.49 0.19 6.30
CA VAL A 837 41.68 1.05 6.45
C VAL A 837 42.89 0.24 6.93
N LYS A 838 42.74 -0.56 8.00
CA LYS A 838 43.83 -1.35 8.58
C LYS A 838 44.34 -2.44 7.63
N ASP A 839 43.46 -3.15 6.93
CA ASP A 839 43.83 -4.23 6.01
C ASP A 839 44.59 -3.70 4.80
N SER A 840 44.14 -2.58 4.21
CA SER A 840 44.82 -1.92 3.10
C SER A 840 46.24 -1.48 3.47
N LEU A 841 46.39 -0.84 4.63
CA LEU A 841 47.70 -0.38 5.11
C LEU A 841 48.65 -1.53 5.50
N LYS A 842 48.13 -2.65 6.03
CA LYS A 842 48.92 -3.86 6.29
C LYS A 842 49.42 -4.51 4.99
N LYS A 843 48.58 -4.61 3.96
CA LYS A 843 48.97 -5.13 2.64
C LYS A 843 50.07 -4.30 2.00
N LYS A 844 50.09 -2.98 2.25
CA LYS A 844 51.17 -2.08 1.82
C LYS A 844 52.50 -2.36 2.54
N HIS A 845 52.47 -2.58 3.86
CA HIS A 845 53.68 -2.90 4.65
C HIS A 845 54.30 -4.27 4.31
N ARG A 846 53.53 -5.21 3.73
CA ARG A 846 54.04 -6.50 3.25
C ARG A 846 54.58 -6.46 1.81
N LYS A 847 54.25 -5.42 1.03
CA LYS A 847 54.69 -5.24 -0.36
C LYS A 847 55.91 -4.32 -0.51
N LYS A 848 56.17 -3.48 0.48
CA LYS A 848 57.43 -2.76 0.65
C LYS A 848 58.40 -3.63 1.44
#